data_AF-T0KLX4-F1
#
_entry.id   AF-T0KLX4-F1
#
_cell.length_a   1.000
_cell.length_b   1.000
_cell.length_c   1.000
_cell.angle_alpha   90.00
_cell.angle_beta   90.00
_cell.angle_gamma   90.00
#
_symmetry.space_group_name_H-M   'P 1'
#
loop_
_entity.id
_entity.type
_entity.pdbx_description
1 polymer ?
#
loop_
_entity_poly.entity_id
_entity_poly.type
_entity_poly.pdbx_seq_one_letter_code
_entity_poly.pdbx_strand_id
1 'polypeptide(L)'
;MSVKLASDCWARWEAVIRHIAANYTFPASTEDGLNVFLHMNPGSASTFRASSGGYKFVIDVTRRGNRIMDIVAITITAKQKQDPRCNGYVITRACDIHPNESEEELPGAPELRWIQVTSGGECYRHCCDKESNALDKAHAKPRLSWETTRLRIIQKAYEQEVLALQRKSKKKSKRSATQDARTDTEVLRQNSEKEIEALRRLLEEVSGELEKEKESRKKWKDAARKKANNIDAIDLTSEDESSRPKLENEIASLKEEKRILKEDKRLLQEDKQRSVKLLQAVQDNSRRSNGEFEKRLRDLRKANDDLQEGHLADKKNLQALQNTNIALRDRIKEMSAELKILENNIQILKANHTHDKEELLAEVEHLKADNSRLQNAKKSVDQYANSLKEKLQTFEKQPNHASQTIKKLEEDLQLKNDHSRRTEEALEGKLREAQAINRKQAIEMIGMRKTIRDKDECITQLQQRTPNDCNNANSQHQQPIMFSQYPSEFALSRDLEVQRNNARRAENRADRLQHELDNMSMRREHDRDNSIRVQELSKRCDEHTAEIANLTSELEAAKWKLMESEENLSDKTLKATLEVQNIKREMQELEKKYAEKVAAMASMERRFHDKDAYTENLETKLEELRGTMENVLGQVSVHQGRKRRRTEGPDFQL
;
A
#
# COMPACT_ATOMS: atom_id res chain seq x y z
N MET A 1 -12.36 13.45 -11.17
CA MET A 1 -13.44 13.80 -10.21
C MET A 1 -13.04 13.31 -8.82
N SER A 2 -13.20 14.12 -7.77
CA SER A 2 -12.81 13.78 -6.40
C SER A 2 -13.77 12.76 -5.79
N VAL A 3 -13.23 11.68 -5.22
CA VAL A 3 -13.98 10.71 -4.43
C VAL A 3 -14.15 11.27 -3.03
N LYS A 4 -15.36 11.19 -2.46
CA LYS A 4 -15.66 11.66 -1.09
C LYS A 4 -16.29 10.56 -0.25
N LEU A 5 -15.81 10.41 0.98
CA LEU A 5 -16.40 9.56 2.00
C LEU A 5 -17.69 10.21 2.55
N ALA A 6 -18.73 9.41 2.81
CA ALA A 6 -19.87 9.87 3.58
C ALA A 6 -19.49 10.00 5.06
N SER A 7 -19.94 11.05 5.75
CA SER A 7 -19.64 11.29 7.17
C SER A 7 -20.08 10.13 8.06
N ASP A 8 -21.22 9.48 7.76
CA ASP A 8 -21.66 8.29 8.51
C ASP A 8 -20.71 7.10 8.35
N CYS A 9 -20.04 6.99 7.19
CA CYS A 9 -19.00 5.98 6.97
C CYS A 9 -17.76 6.27 7.83
N TRP A 10 -17.35 7.55 7.90
CA TRP A 10 -16.26 7.95 8.79
C TRP A 10 -16.57 7.62 10.25
N ALA A 11 -17.73 8.04 10.74
CA ALA A 11 -18.14 7.78 12.13
C ALA A 11 -18.09 6.28 12.48
N ARG A 12 -18.46 5.41 11.53
CA ARG A 12 -18.36 3.95 11.70
C ARG A 12 -16.93 3.44 11.72
N TRP A 13 -16.05 3.96 10.88
CA TRP A 13 -14.73 3.35 10.66
C TRP A 13 -13.58 4.10 11.32
N GLU A 14 -13.82 5.26 11.91
CA GLU A 14 -12.81 6.12 12.51
C GLU A 14 -11.94 5.37 13.53
N ALA A 15 -12.55 4.63 14.45
CA ALA A 15 -11.83 3.90 15.48
C ALA A 15 -10.93 2.80 14.87
N VAL A 16 -11.41 2.09 13.85
CA VAL A 16 -10.64 1.07 13.12
C VAL A 16 -9.49 1.73 12.36
N ILE A 17 -9.76 2.83 11.64
CA ILE A 17 -8.79 3.56 10.83
C ILE A 17 -7.66 4.12 11.70
N ARG A 18 -7.99 4.70 12.85
CA ARG A 18 -7.01 5.17 13.83
C ARG A 18 -6.17 4.01 14.39
N HIS A 19 -6.80 2.87 14.69
CA HIS A 19 -6.08 1.67 15.15
C HIS A 19 -5.10 1.15 14.10
N ILE A 20 -5.50 1.07 12.84
CA ILE A 20 -4.63 0.56 11.78
C ILE A 20 -3.52 1.55 11.41
N ALA A 21 -3.77 2.86 11.53
CA ALA A 21 -2.76 3.89 11.37
C ALA A 21 -1.66 3.77 12.44
N ALA A 22 -2.06 3.57 13.70
CA ALA A 22 -1.14 3.42 14.81
C ALA A 22 -0.30 2.13 14.75
N ASN A 23 -0.93 0.99 14.38
CA ASN A 23 -0.29 -0.32 14.51
C ASN A 23 0.30 -0.88 13.22
N TYR A 24 -0.19 -0.45 12.05
CA TYR A 24 0.18 -1.04 10.77
C TYR A 24 0.69 -0.01 9.77
N THR A 25 1.01 1.22 10.20
CA THR A 25 1.50 2.31 9.31
C THR A 25 0.53 2.69 8.19
N PHE A 26 -0.77 2.51 8.42
CA PHE A 26 -1.80 2.94 7.47
C PHE A 26 -1.72 4.47 7.27
N PRO A 27 -1.70 4.97 6.03
CA PRO A 27 -1.33 6.37 5.73
C PRO A 27 -2.41 7.41 6.07
N ALA A 28 -3.53 7.02 6.67
CA ALA A 28 -4.62 7.93 7.03
C ALA A 28 -5.10 7.67 8.45
N SER A 29 -5.14 8.70 9.28
CA SER A 29 -5.64 8.66 10.67
C SER A 29 -6.84 9.60 10.91
N THR A 30 -7.18 10.45 9.93
CA THR A 30 -8.27 11.43 9.98
C THR A 30 -9.18 11.27 8.76
N GLU A 31 -10.39 11.85 8.82
CA GLU A 31 -11.36 11.81 7.72
C GLU A 31 -10.78 12.42 6.44
N ASP A 32 -10.16 13.60 6.58
CA ASP A 32 -9.48 14.28 5.48
C ASP A 32 -8.31 13.46 4.94
N GLY A 33 -7.51 12.86 5.83
CA GLY A 33 -6.42 11.97 5.46
C GLY A 33 -6.92 10.75 4.65
N LEU A 34 -8.06 10.17 5.06
CA LEU A 34 -8.66 9.04 4.33
C LEU A 34 -9.21 9.49 2.97
N ASN A 35 -9.88 10.64 2.90
CA ASN A 35 -10.36 11.21 1.64
C ASN A 35 -9.21 11.48 0.66
N VAL A 36 -8.11 12.07 1.13
CA VAL A 36 -6.89 12.29 0.32
C VAL A 36 -6.30 10.95 -0.13
N PHE A 37 -6.20 9.99 0.78
CA PHE A 37 -5.69 8.65 0.46
C PHE A 37 -6.52 7.95 -0.62
N LEU A 38 -7.85 7.96 -0.50
CA LEU A 38 -8.78 7.37 -1.47
C LEU A 38 -8.73 8.12 -2.81
N HIS A 39 -8.43 9.41 -2.79
CA HIS A 39 -8.26 10.21 -4.00
C HIS A 39 -6.96 9.86 -4.75
N MET A 40 -5.85 9.69 -4.02
CA MET A 40 -4.53 9.37 -4.60
C MET A 40 -4.42 7.92 -5.08
N ASN A 41 -5.25 7.02 -4.56
CA ASN A 41 -5.25 5.61 -4.97
C ASN A 41 -6.56 5.29 -5.70
N PRO A 42 -6.72 5.70 -6.98
CA PRO A 42 -7.94 5.41 -7.72
C PRO A 42 -8.13 3.89 -7.82
N GLY A 43 -9.04 3.37 -6.99
CA GLY A 43 -9.41 1.97 -6.98
C GLY A 43 -10.19 1.57 -8.23
N SER A 44 -10.30 0.25 -8.46
CA SER A 44 -11.40 -0.26 -9.27
C SER A 44 -12.73 0.11 -8.58
N ALA A 45 -13.85 0.08 -9.29
CA ALA A 45 -15.11 0.68 -8.87
C ALA A 45 -15.56 0.44 -7.41
N SER A 46 -15.14 -0.65 -6.76
CA SER A 46 -15.48 -1.00 -5.38
C SER A 46 -14.30 -1.29 -4.46
N THR A 47 -13.05 -1.20 -4.93
CA THR A 47 -11.88 -1.67 -4.17
C THR A 47 -10.67 -0.77 -4.34
N PHE A 48 -10.15 -0.29 -3.21
CA PHE A 48 -8.98 0.57 -3.13
C PHE A 48 -7.79 -0.24 -2.60
N ARG A 49 -6.62 -0.09 -3.22
CA ARG A 49 -5.41 -0.82 -2.84
C ARG A 49 -4.31 0.18 -2.57
N ALA A 50 -3.58 -0.03 -1.49
CA ALA A 50 -2.39 0.74 -1.20
C ALA A 50 -1.33 -0.08 -0.50
N SER A 51 -0.16 0.53 -0.36
CA SER A 51 1.01 -0.06 0.28
C SER A 51 1.72 0.99 1.10
N SER A 52 2.01 0.68 2.37
CA SER A 52 2.71 1.59 3.29
C SER A 52 3.44 0.78 4.36
N GLY A 53 4.64 1.22 4.75
CA GLY A 53 5.43 0.69 5.87
C GLY A 53 5.50 -0.84 5.99
N GLY A 54 5.72 -1.53 4.86
CA GLY A 54 5.82 -2.99 4.84
C GLY A 54 4.47 -3.72 4.83
N TYR A 55 3.34 -3.02 4.78
CA TYR A 55 2.00 -3.59 4.65
C TYR A 55 1.34 -3.22 3.33
N LYS A 56 0.41 -4.07 2.90
CA LYS A 56 -0.51 -3.88 1.79
C LYS A 56 -1.92 -3.83 2.37
N PHE A 57 -2.62 -2.75 2.01
CA PHE A 57 -3.98 -2.46 2.43
C PHE A 57 -4.93 -2.64 1.26
N VAL A 58 -6.07 -3.28 1.52
CA VAL A 58 -7.16 -3.39 0.56
C VAL A 58 -8.44 -2.96 1.26
N ILE A 59 -9.10 -1.93 0.73
CA ILE A 59 -10.33 -1.37 1.28
C ILE A 59 -11.44 -1.64 0.27
N ASP A 60 -12.41 -2.45 0.65
CA ASP A 60 -13.63 -2.68 -0.12
C ASP A 60 -14.70 -1.70 0.31
N VAL A 61 -15.39 -1.10 -0.65
CA VAL A 61 -16.38 -0.06 -0.38
C VAL A 61 -17.64 -0.25 -1.21
N THR A 62 -18.73 0.31 -0.69
CA THR A 62 -19.94 0.58 -1.47
C THR A 62 -19.93 2.04 -1.90
N ARG A 63 -20.25 2.33 -3.17
CA ARG A 63 -20.27 3.70 -3.69
C ARG A 63 -21.53 4.01 -4.48
N ARG A 64 -21.95 5.28 -4.46
CA ARG A 64 -22.96 5.85 -5.36
C ARG A 64 -22.31 7.01 -6.11
N GLY A 65 -22.03 6.80 -7.40
CA GLY A 65 -21.21 7.74 -8.17
C GLY A 65 -19.80 7.89 -7.57
N ASN A 66 -19.41 9.13 -7.28
CA ASN A 66 -18.10 9.44 -6.65
C ASN A 66 -18.15 9.50 -5.12
N ARG A 67 -19.29 9.15 -4.50
CA ARG A 67 -19.43 9.14 -3.06
C ARG A 67 -19.33 7.72 -2.52
N ILE A 68 -18.40 7.48 -1.61
CA ILE A 68 -18.31 6.23 -0.87
C ILE A 68 -19.36 6.28 0.23
N MET A 69 -20.32 5.36 0.15
CA MET A 69 -21.42 5.25 1.10
C MET A 69 -20.97 4.50 2.35
N ASP A 70 -20.12 3.48 2.19
CA ASP A 70 -19.62 2.70 3.31
C ASP A 70 -18.35 1.91 2.97
N ILE A 71 -17.55 1.56 3.98
CA ILE A 71 -16.48 0.57 3.89
C ILE A 71 -17.06 -0.80 4.28
N VAL A 72 -16.84 -1.79 3.43
CA VAL A 72 -17.28 -3.19 3.63
C VAL A 72 -16.22 -3.95 4.42
N ALA A 73 -14.96 -3.81 4.02
CA ALA A 73 -13.85 -4.49 4.67
C ALA A 73 -12.53 -3.75 4.48
N ILE A 74 -11.64 -3.91 5.46
CA ILE A 74 -10.24 -3.50 5.40
C ILE A 74 -9.39 -4.77 5.58
N THR A 75 -8.57 -5.08 4.58
CA THR A 75 -7.60 -6.17 4.63
C THR A 75 -6.19 -5.61 4.75
N ILE A 76 -5.40 -6.19 5.65
CA ILE A 76 -4.01 -5.81 5.92
C ILE A 76 -3.13 -7.04 5.70
N THR A 77 -2.11 -6.93 4.87
CA THR A 77 -1.19 -8.03 4.55
C THR A 77 0.24 -7.56 4.66
N ALA A 78 1.11 -8.29 5.36
CA ALA A 78 2.53 -7.93 5.43
C ALA A 78 3.22 -8.28 4.09
N LYS A 79 4.05 -7.37 3.57
CA LYS A 79 4.81 -7.55 2.32
C LYS A 79 5.99 -8.51 2.48
N GLN A 80 6.57 -8.57 3.68
CA GLN A 80 7.61 -9.53 4.05
C GLN A 80 7.03 -10.49 5.09
N LYS A 81 7.24 -11.80 4.90
CA LYS A 81 6.78 -12.87 5.80
C LYS A 81 7.39 -12.67 7.19
N GLN A 82 6.70 -11.96 8.09
CA GLN A 82 7.12 -11.84 9.48
C GLN A 82 6.56 -12.96 10.37
N ASP A 83 5.56 -13.70 9.92
CA ASP A 83 5.06 -14.89 10.62
C ASP A 83 4.73 -16.02 9.62
N PRO A 84 5.46 -17.16 9.61
CA PRO A 84 5.12 -18.30 8.76
C PRO A 84 3.76 -18.93 9.09
N ARG A 85 3.11 -18.52 10.18
CA ARG A 85 1.81 -19.04 10.63
C ARG A 85 0.63 -18.10 10.35
N CYS A 86 0.83 -16.85 9.90
CA CYS A 86 -0.25 -15.90 9.64
C CYS A 86 0.09 -14.95 8.46
N ASN A 87 -0.77 -14.88 7.45
CA ASN A 87 -0.53 -14.14 6.20
C ASN A 87 -1.21 -12.76 6.14
N GLY A 88 -2.07 -12.40 7.11
CA GLY A 88 -2.68 -11.08 7.19
C GLY A 88 -3.89 -10.99 8.12
N TYR A 89 -4.55 -9.83 8.08
CA TYR A 89 -5.71 -9.47 8.88
C TYR A 89 -6.87 -9.06 7.97
N VAL A 90 -8.09 -9.52 8.28
CA VAL A 90 -9.31 -9.08 7.59
C VAL A 90 -10.27 -8.52 8.63
N ILE A 91 -10.70 -7.28 8.44
CA ILE A 91 -11.66 -6.58 9.28
C ILE A 91 -12.89 -6.31 8.40
N THR A 92 -14.05 -6.84 8.76
CA THR A 92 -15.28 -6.59 8.02
C THR A 92 -16.26 -5.75 8.83
N ARG A 93 -17.29 -5.24 8.16
CA ARG A 93 -18.40 -4.55 8.81
C ARG A 93 -19.25 -5.45 9.72
N ALA A 94 -19.32 -6.75 9.46
CA ALA A 94 -20.13 -7.69 10.26
C ALA A 94 -19.53 -7.96 11.64
N CYS A 95 -18.33 -7.44 11.88
CA CYS A 95 -17.57 -7.59 13.11
C CYS A 95 -18.12 -6.61 14.16
N ASP A 96 -19.21 -7.01 14.82
CA ASP A 96 -19.77 -6.35 16.01
C ASP A 96 -18.87 -6.58 17.23
N ILE A 97 -17.73 -5.90 17.29
CA ILE A 97 -16.75 -6.00 18.38
C ILE A 97 -16.81 -4.68 19.16
N HIS A 98 -17.65 -4.45 20.17
CA HIS A 98 -18.44 -5.33 21.03
C HIS A 98 -19.76 -4.61 21.36
N PRO A 99 -20.93 -5.25 21.23
CA PRO A 99 -22.13 -4.69 21.81
C PRO A 99 -22.05 -4.86 23.33
N ASN A 100 -21.92 -3.75 24.06
CA ASN A 100 -22.64 -3.68 25.33
C ASN A 100 -24.12 -3.88 25.01
N GLU A 101 -24.85 -4.59 25.86
CA GLU A 101 -26.27 -4.91 25.65
C GLU A 101 -27.18 -3.66 25.48
N SER A 102 -26.60 -2.45 25.58
CA SER A 102 -27.24 -1.15 25.43
C SER A 102 -26.85 -0.32 24.19
N GLU A 103 -25.89 -0.72 23.34
CA GLU A 103 -25.39 0.16 22.26
C GLU A 103 -25.48 -0.49 20.87
N GLU A 104 -26.35 0.05 20.01
CA GLU A 104 -26.63 -0.45 18.66
C GLU A 104 -25.68 0.07 17.57
N GLU A 105 -24.65 0.88 17.88
CA GLU A 105 -23.98 1.68 16.84
C GLU A 105 -22.44 1.71 16.93
N LEU A 106 -21.83 1.41 15.77
CA LEU A 106 -20.45 1.67 15.31
C LEU A 106 -19.40 0.56 15.56
N PRO A 107 -18.61 0.16 14.53
CA PRO A 107 -17.40 -0.66 14.70
C PRO A 107 -16.24 0.12 15.36
N GLY A 108 -15.55 -0.44 16.37
CA GLY A 108 -14.33 0.23 16.87
C GLY A 108 -13.52 -0.45 18.00
N ALA A 109 -12.18 -0.40 17.86
CA ALA A 109 -11.11 -0.90 18.76
C ALA A 109 -10.94 -0.03 20.05
N PRO A 110 -10.25 -0.45 21.16
CA PRO A 110 -9.00 -1.22 21.31
C PRO A 110 -9.17 -2.73 21.61
N GLU A 111 -10.40 -3.21 21.62
CA GLU A 111 -10.76 -4.55 22.07
C GLU A 111 -10.84 -5.58 20.93
N LEU A 112 -10.17 -5.31 19.80
CA LEU A 112 -10.12 -6.21 18.64
C LEU A 112 -9.48 -7.54 19.04
N ARG A 113 -10.30 -8.56 19.25
CA ARG A 113 -9.84 -9.92 19.50
C ARG A 113 -9.52 -10.60 18.18
N TRP A 114 -8.26 -10.91 17.97
CA TRP A 114 -7.81 -11.59 16.76
C TRP A 114 -8.02 -13.10 16.89
N ILE A 115 -8.82 -13.67 15.99
CA ILE A 115 -9.06 -15.11 15.88
C ILE A 115 -8.39 -15.63 14.63
N GLN A 116 -7.60 -16.67 14.78
CA GLN A 116 -6.97 -17.32 13.65
C GLN A 116 -8.00 -18.14 12.86
N VAL A 117 -8.07 -17.88 11.56
CA VAL A 117 -8.91 -18.58 10.59
C VAL A 117 -8.00 -19.13 9.51
N THR A 118 -8.05 -20.44 9.28
CA THR A 118 -7.24 -21.10 8.26
C THR A 118 -8.11 -21.41 7.06
N SER A 119 -7.87 -20.75 5.93
CA SER A 119 -8.61 -21.03 4.69
C SER A 119 -7.64 -21.07 3.52
N GLY A 120 -7.73 -22.12 2.71
CA GLY A 120 -6.87 -22.29 1.53
C GLY A 120 -5.44 -22.72 1.80
N GLY A 121 -5.09 -23.16 3.01
CA GLY A 121 -3.70 -23.43 3.42
C GLY A 121 -2.97 -22.20 3.95
N GLU A 122 -3.64 -21.04 3.95
CA GLU A 122 -3.18 -19.81 4.56
C GLU A 122 -3.96 -19.51 5.84
N CYS A 123 -3.31 -18.89 6.81
CA CYS A 123 -3.89 -18.52 8.09
C CYS A 123 -4.04 -17.01 8.16
N TYR A 124 -5.23 -16.51 8.49
CA TYR A 124 -5.49 -15.08 8.69
C TYR A 124 -5.98 -14.84 10.10
N ARG A 125 -5.80 -13.63 10.58
CA ARG A 125 -6.40 -13.17 11.83
C ARG A 125 -7.65 -12.35 11.49
N HIS A 126 -8.78 -12.80 12.00
CA HIS A 126 -10.07 -12.18 11.86
C HIS A 126 -10.45 -11.47 13.16
N CYS A 127 -11.29 -10.45 13.07
CA CYS A 127 -11.62 -9.59 14.21
C CYS A 127 -12.74 -10.15 15.14
N CYS A 128 -13.50 -11.19 14.74
CA CYS A 128 -14.50 -11.85 15.59
C CYS A 128 -14.78 -13.33 15.23
N ASP A 129 -15.35 -14.08 16.19
CA ASP A 129 -15.66 -15.53 16.09
C ASP A 129 -16.96 -15.79 15.32
N LYS A 130 -17.86 -14.81 15.31
CA LYS A 130 -19.17 -14.95 14.66
C LYS A 130 -19.04 -15.11 13.14
N GLU A 131 -18.03 -14.49 12.54
CA GLU A 131 -17.72 -14.60 11.11
C GLU A 131 -16.94 -15.87 10.78
N SER A 132 -16.14 -16.38 11.73
CA SER A 132 -15.30 -17.59 11.54
C SER A 132 -16.08 -18.91 11.63
N ASN A 133 -17.31 -18.89 12.17
CA ASN A 133 -18.02 -20.07 12.67
C ASN A 133 -18.65 -21.04 11.64
N ALA A 134 -18.30 -21.04 10.35
CA ALA A 134 -19.08 -21.89 9.41
C ALA A 134 -18.36 -22.72 8.34
N LEU A 135 -17.06 -22.62 8.09
CA LEU A 135 -16.44 -23.49 7.06
C LEU A 135 -14.92 -23.74 7.24
N ASP A 136 -14.20 -22.85 7.92
CA ASP A 136 -12.73 -22.81 7.86
C ASP A 136 -12.01 -23.42 9.07
N LYS A 137 -12.74 -24.05 10.00
CA LYS A 137 -12.15 -24.90 11.05
C LYS A 137 -11.91 -26.34 10.57
N ALA A 138 -12.40 -26.72 9.39
CA ALA A 138 -12.34 -28.08 8.86
C ALA A 138 -11.56 -28.13 7.54
N HIS A 139 -10.29 -28.49 7.64
CA HIS A 139 -9.34 -28.87 6.59
C HIS A 139 -9.05 -27.87 5.46
N ALA A 140 -7.77 -27.46 5.40
CA ALA A 140 -7.19 -26.69 4.31
C ALA A 140 -7.32 -27.43 2.97
N LYS A 141 -8.10 -26.89 2.04
CA LYS A 141 -8.03 -27.31 0.62
C LYS A 141 -6.86 -26.56 -0.04
N PRO A 142 -5.83 -27.26 -0.56
CA PRO A 142 -4.53 -26.69 -0.94
C PRO A 142 -4.49 -25.85 -2.25
N ARG A 143 -5.62 -25.31 -2.71
CA ARG A 143 -5.76 -24.65 -4.03
C ARG A 143 -6.37 -23.24 -4.01
N LEU A 144 -6.51 -22.58 -2.87
CA LEU A 144 -7.17 -21.27 -2.78
C LEU A 144 -6.14 -20.17 -2.49
N SER A 145 -6.16 -19.10 -3.29
CA SER A 145 -5.30 -17.92 -3.09
C SER A 145 -5.82 -17.04 -1.95
N TRP A 146 -4.93 -16.19 -1.40
CA TRP A 146 -5.26 -15.22 -0.36
C TRP A 146 -6.45 -14.31 -0.72
N GLU A 147 -6.55 -13.93 -2.00
CA GLU A 147 -7.65 -13.12 -2.52
C GLU A 147 -8.98 -13.87 -2.46
N THR A 148 -8.98 -15.17 -2.72
CA THR A 148 -10.19 -15.99 -2.64
C THR A 148 -10.63 -16.16 -1.18
N THR A 149 -9.69 -16.34 -0.27
CA THR A 149 -9.99 -16.39 1.18
C THR A 149 -10.58 -15.07 1.68
N ARG A 150 -9.96 -13.94 1.35
CA ARG A 150 -10.48 -12.59 1.67
C ARG A 150 -11.91 -12.41 1.15
N LEU A 151 -12.16 -12.72 -0.12
CA LEU A 151 -13.48 -12.52 -0.73
C LEU A 151 -14.55 -13.41 -0.09
N ARG A 152 -14.22 -14.63 0.33
CA ARG A 152 -15.15 -15.51 1.06
C ARG A 152 -15.51 -14.96 2.43
N ILE A 153 -14.53 -14.42 3.16
CA ILE A 153 -14.75 -13.76 4.44
C ILE A 153 -15.70 -12.56 4.25
N ILE A 154 -15.41 -11.71 3.25
CA ILE A 154 -16.26 -10.55 2.92
C ILE A 154 -17.67 -10.97 2.53
N GLN A 155 -17.81 -11.99 1.68
CA GLN A 155 -19.12 -12.48 1.24
C GLN A 155 -19.95 -12.97 2.44
N LYS A 156 -19.32 -13.71 3.35
CA LYS A 156 -20.00 -14.25 4.52
C LYS A 156 -20.37 -13.16 5.53
N ALA A 157 -19.51 -12.16 5.72
CA ALA A 157 -19.84 -10.97 6.48
C ALA A 157 -21.08 -10.26 5.90
N TYR A 158 -21.12 -10.11 4.56
CA TYR A 158 -22.27 -9.54 3.87
C TYR A 158 -23.56 -10.37 4.07
N GLU A 159 -23.47 -11.70 3.97
CA GLU A 159 -24.61 -12.60 4.25
C GLU A 159 -25.14 -12.41 5.67
N GLN A 160 -24.25 -12.27 6.66
CA GLN A 160 -24.63 -12.01 8.05
C GLN A 160 -25.29 -10.64 8.24
N GLU A 161 -24.78 -9.60 7.57
CA GLU A 161 -25.36 -8.26 7.60
C GLU A 161 -26.77 -8.24 6.99
N VAL A 162 -26.97 -8.91 5.85
CA VAL A 162 -28.28 -9.07 5.22
C VAL A 162 -29.25 -9.80 6.16
N LEU A 163 -28.81 -10.88 6.80
CA LEU A 163 -29.63 -11.60 7.78
C LEU A 163 -29.95 -10.73 9.01
N ALA A 164 -29.02 -9.91 9.49
CA ALA A 164 -29.24 -8.98 10.59
C ALA A 164 -30.25 -7.89 10.22
N LEU A 165 -30.14 -7.32 9.01
CA LEU A 165 -31.10 -6.35 8.48
C LEU A 165 -32.50 -6.96 8.32
N GLN A 166 -32.60 -8.20 7.84
CA GLN A 166 -33.88 -8.93 7.76
C GLN A 166 -34.48 -9.22 9.15
N ARG A 167 -33.64 -9.49 10.16
CA ARG A 167 -34.11 -9.64 11.55
C ARG A 167 -34.59 -8.31 12.13
N LYS A 168 -33.88 -7.21 11.87
CA LYS A 168 -34.26 -5.86 12.30
C LYS A 168 -35.55 -5.40 11.63
N SER A 169 -35.76 -5.67 10.34
CA SER A 169 -37.01 -5.35 9.64
C SER A 169 -38.19 -6.17 10.18
N LYS A 170 -38.00 -7.47 10.44
CA LYS A 170 -39.01 -8.32 11.11
C LYS A 170 -39.32 -7.85 12.54
N LYS A 171 -38.32 -7.38 13.32
CA LYS A 171 -38.53 -6.80 14.66
C LYS A 171 -39.27 -5.45 14.61
N LYS A 172 -38.95 -4.58 13.64
CA LYS A 172 -39.69 -3.32 13.41
C LYS A 172 -41.14 -3.58 12.99
N SER A 173 -41.37 -4.57 12.12
CA SER A 173 -42.71 -5.02 11.73
C SER A 173 -43.52 -5.61 12.90
N LYS A 174 -42.88 -6.34 13.82
CA LYS A 174 -43.52 -6.82 15.05
C LYS A 174 -43.81 -5.70 16.08
N ARG A 175 -42.96 -4.67 16.14
CA ARG A 175 -43.18 -3.48 17.00
C ARG A 175 -44.30 -2.59 16.47
N SER A 176 -44.46 -2.44 15.16
CA SER A 176 -45.61 -1.74 14.59
C SER A 176 -46.93 -2.50 14.82
N ALA A 177 -46.92 -3.83 14.91
CA ALA A 177 -48.09 -4.64 15.27
C ALA A 177 -48.45 -4.62 16.77
N THR A 178 -47.57 -4.09 17.64
CA THR A 178 -47.84 -3.95 19.09
C THR A 178 -48.24 -2.52 19.47
N GLN A 179 -48.31 -1.59 18.51
CA GLN A 179 -48.78 -0.23 18.73
C GLN A 179 -50.32 -0.13 18.77
N ASP A 180 -51.02 -1.20 18.34
CA ASP A 180 -52.48 -1.39 18.48
C ASP A 180 -52.92 -1.77 19.91
N ALA A 181 -51.98 -2.01 20.85
CA ALA A 181 -52.32 -2.32 22.24
C ALA A 181 -52.77 -1.10 23.07
N ARG A 182 -52.57 0.14 22.58
CA ARG A 182 -53.01 1.37 23.25
C ARG A 182 -54.52 1.64 23.07
N THR A 183 -55.14 1.11 22.02
CA THR A 183 -56.59 1.25 21.80
C THR A 183 -57.40 0.31 22.68
N ASP A 184 -56.88 -0.86 23.06
CA ASP A 184 -57.58 -1.81 23.93
C ASP A 184 -57.69 -1.32 25.38
N THR A 185 -56.70 -0.58 25.89
CA THR A 185 -56.74 -0.03 27.25
C THR A 185 -57.77 1.08 27.43
N GLU A 186 -58.03 1.89 26.40
CA GLU A 186 -59.02 2.97 26.48
C GLU A 186 -60.45 2.44 26.33
N VAL A 187 -60.66 1.39 25.52
CA VAL A 187 -61.96 0.71 25.39
C VAL A 187 -62.35 0.00 26.69
N LEU A 188 -61.39 -0.63 27.38
CA LEU A 188 -61.61 -1.23 28.71
C LEU A 188 -61.95 -0.18 29.77
N ARG A 189 -61.28 0.99 29.75
CA ARG A 189 -61.56 2.11 30.67
C ARG A 189 -62.98 2.63 30.49
N GLN A 190 -63.41 2.85 29.25
CA GLN A 190 -64.77 3.31 28.93
C GLN A 190 -65.86 2.29 29.29
N ASN A 191 -65.59 1.00 29.16
CA ASN A 191 -66.53 -0.05 29.58
C ASN A 191 -66.65 -0.11 31.11
N SER A 192 -65.54 0.03 31.84
CA SER A 192 -65.56 0.07 33.31
C SER A 192 -66.26 1.31 33.86
N GLU A 193 -66.12 2.48 33.22
CA GLU A 193 -66.85 3.70 33.61
C GLU A 193 -68.36 3.56 33.39
N LYS A 194 -68.79 2.90 32.30
CA LYS A 194 -70.21 2.62 32.04
C LYS A 194 -70.83 1.66 33.06
N GLU A 195 -70.09 0.65 33.50
CA GLU A 195 -70.56 -0.28 34.55
C GLU A 195 -70.67 0.40 35.92
N ILE A 196 -69.71 1.25 36.28
CA ILE A 196 -69.76 2.03 37.53
C ILE A 196 -70.97 2.98 37.52
N GLU A 197 -71.25 3.64 36.40
CA GLU A 197 -72.39 4.54 36.27
C GLU A 197 -73.74 3.78 36.34
N ALA A 198 -73.83 2.59 35.76
CA ALA A 198 -75.00 1.73 35.89
C ALA A 198 -75.25 1.29 37.34
N LEU A 199 -74.19 0.93 38.07
CA LEU A 199 -74.28 0.58 39.49
C LEU A 199 -74.70 1.77 40.36
N ARG A 200 -74.23 2.99 40.06
CA ARG A 200 -74.68 4.20 40.76
C ARG A 200 -76.18 4.46 40.58
N ARG A 201 -76.71 4.31 39.37
CA ARG A 201 -78.15 4.47 39.10
C ARG A 201 -79.01 3.45 39.86
N LEU A 202 -78.58 2.19 39.90
CA LEU A 202 -79.26 1.15 40.68
C LEU A 202 -79.25 1.47 42.19
N LEU A 203 -78.15 2.03 42.69
CA LEU A 203 -78.04 2.41 44.10
C LEU A 203 -78.94 3.60 44.43
N GLU A 204 -79.03 4.59 43.53
CA GLU A 204 -79.94 5.73 43.64
C GLU A 204 -81.41 5.26 43.65
N GLU A 205 -81.76 4.33 42.76
CA GLU A 205 -83.12 3.78 42.64
C GLU A 205 -83.53 3.01 43.91
N VAL A 206 -82.66 2.15 44.44
CA VAL A 206 -82.88 1.44 45.70
C VAL A 206 -82.97 2.41 46.89
N SER A 207 -82.17 3.48 46.90
CA SER A 207 -82.26 4.51 47.94
C SER A 207 -83.58 5.28 47.89
N GLY A 208 -84.10 5.56 46.69
CA GLY A 208 -85.39 6.19 46.48
C GLY A 208 -86.57 5.30 46.88
N GLU A 209 -86.48 3.99 46.64
CA GLU A 209 -87.49 3.03 47.12
C GLU A 209 -87.51 2.92 48.65
N LEU A 210 -86.34 2.94 49.29
CA LEU A 210 -86.21 2.88 50.74
C LEU A 210 -86.84 4.11 51.42
N GLU A 211 -86.67 5.31 50.85
CA GLU A 211 -87.31 6.52 51.37
C GLU A 211 -88.83 6.50 51.18
N LYS A 212 -89.34 6.00 50.04
CA LYS A 212 -90.79 5.78 49.85
C LYS A 212 -91.36 4.79 50.87
N GLU A 213 -90.62 3.76 51.23
CA GLU A 213 -91.02 2.79 52.24
C GLU A 213 -91.04 3.41 53.65
N LYS A 214 -90.04 4.23 54.00
CA LYS A 214 -90.02 4.99 55.27
C LYS A 214 -91.21 5.95 55.37
N GLU A 215 -91.52 6.67 54.29
CA GLU A 215 -92.68 7.57 54.20
C GLU A 215 -93.99 6.80 54.39
N SER A 216 -94.09 5.61 53.79
CA SER A 216 -95.24 4.70 53.92
C SER A 216 -95.39 4.17 55.35
N ARG A 217 -94.27 3.79 56.01
CA ARG A 217 -94.25 3.39 57.43
C ARG A 217 -94.64 4.54 58.36
N LYS A 218 -94.25 5.77 58.04
CA LYS A 218 -94.61 6.97 58.81
C LYS A 218 -96.12 7.24 58.73
N LYS A 219 -96.69 7.19 57.52
CA LYS A 219 -98.15 7.28 57.31
C LYS A 219 -98.93 6.20 58.06
N TRP A 220 -98.42 4.97 58.09
CA TRP A 220 -99.01 3.89 58.88
C TRP A 220 -98.94 4.13 60.40
N LYS A 221 -97.81 4.62 60.91
CA LYS A 221 -97.69 4.99 62.33
C LYS A 221 -98.61 6.14 62.72
N ASP A 222 -98.80 7.12 61.84
CA ASP A 222 -99.72 8.23 62.08
C ASP A 222 -101.19 7.80 62.00
N ALA A 223 -101.54 6.83 61.13
CA ALA A 223 -102.86 6.21 61.09
C ALA A 223 -103.15 5.35 62.33
N ALA A 224 -102.15 4.62 62.83
CA ALA A 224 -102.28 3.84 64.07
C ALA A 224 -102.45 4.73 65.31
N ARG A 225 -101.74 5.88 65.37
CA ARG A 225 -101.92 6.88 66.44
C ARG A 225 -103.30 7.54 66.42
N LYS A 226 -103.89 7.78 65.24
CA LYS A 226 -105.27 8.28 65.12
C LYS A 226 -106.34 7.26 65.56
N LYS A 227 -106.07 5.96 65.43
CA LYS A 227 -106.97 4.90 65.95
C LYS A 227 -106.82 4.68 67.46
N ALA A 228 -105.61 4.83 68.01
CA ALA A 228 -105.38 4.70 69.45
C ALA A 228 -106.04 5.83 70.28
N ASN A 229 -106.14 7.05 69.74
CA ASN A 229 -106.82 8.17 70.42
C ASN A 229 -108.37 8.13 70.35
N ASN A 230 -108.97 7.09 69.79
CA ASN A 230 -110.44 6.94 69.69
C ASN A 230 -110.99 5.76 70.50
N ILE A 231 -110.14 5.12 71.32
CA ILE A 231 -110.51 3.97 72.16
C ILE A 231 -110.04 4.28 73.58
N ASP A 232 -110.59 5.34 74.16
CA ASP A 232 -110.65 5.52 75.61
C ASP A 232 -112.06 6.04 75.97
N ALA A 233 -112.83 5.10 76.52
CA ALA A 233 -113.93 5.27 77.46
C ALA A 233 -115.21 6.01 77.02
N ILE A 234 -116.08 5.26 76.31
CA ILE A 234 -117.53 5.29 76.57
C ILE A 234 -117.77 4.41 77.79
N ASP A 235 -118.31 5.03 78.84
CA ASP A 235 -118.71 4.39 80.09
C ASP A 235 -120.14 3.82 79.98
N LEU A 236 -120.34 2.67 80.62
CA LEU A 236 -121.51 1.80 80.54
C LEU A 236 -122.46 2.07 81.70
N THR A 237 -123.72 2.41 81.42
CA THR A 237 -124.83 2.12 82.34
C THR A 237 -126.14 1.83 81.60
N SER A 238 -126.87 0.87 82.18
CA SER A 238 -128.28 0.47 82.06
C SER A 238 -128.76 -0.28 80.81
N GLU A 239 -129.02 -1.57 81.04
CA GLU A 239 -130.26 -2.30 80.72
C GLU A 239 -131.00 -1.94 79.42
N ASP A 240 -130.92 -2.82 78.39
CA ASP A 240 -132.11 -3.24 77.64
C ASP A 240 -131.83 -4.42 76.68
N GLU A 241 -132.83 -5.28 76.46
CA GLU A 241 -132.80 -6.51 75.66
C GLU A 241 -132.75 -6.29 74.13
N SER A 242 -131.72 -5.62 73.60
CA SER A 242 -131.62 -5.30 72.15
C SER A 242 -130.27 -5.61 71.47
N SER A 243 -129.36 -6.34 72.11
CA SER A 243 -127.93 -6.33 71.73
C SER A 243 -127.39 -7.50 70.86
N ARG A 244 -128.24 -8.34 70.27
CA ARG A 244 -127.77 -9.46 69.40
C ARG A 244 -126.99 -9.03 68.13
N PRO A 245 -127.30 -7.94 67.40
CA PRO A 245 -126.53 -7.57 66.20
C PRO A 245 -125.20 -6.86 66.48
N LYS A 246 -124.95 -6.39 67.71
CA LYS A 246 -123.68 -5.74 68.09
C LYS A 246 -122.56 -6.76 68.36
N LEU A 247 -122.90 -7.89 68.99
CA LEU A 247 -121.96 -8.99 69.25
C LEU A 247 -121.50 -9.71 67.96
N GLU A 248 -122.36 -9.81 66.93
CA GLU A 248 -121.96 -10.40 65.64
C GLU A 248 -120.98 -9.51 64.86
N ASN A 249 -121.14 -8.19 64.92
CA ASN A 249 -120.19 -7.24 64.33
C ASN A 249 -118.83 -7.26 65.04
N GLU A 250 -118.81 -7.47 66.36
CA GLU A 250 -117.59 -7.53 67.14
C GLU A 250 -116.81 -8.84 66.87
N ILE A 251 -117.51 -9.97 66.70
CA ILE A 251 -116.90 -11.25 66.29
C ILE A 251 -116.37 -11.16 64.84
N ALA A 252 -117.06 -10.47 63.93
CA ALA A 252 -116.57 -10.26 62.57
C ALA A 252 -115.31 -9.38 62.54
N SER A 253 -115.28 -8.31 63.35
CA SER A 253 -114.11 -7.45 63.52
C SER A 253 -112.89 -8.21 64.04
N LEU A 254 -113.07 -9.04 65.08
CA LEU A 254 -111.99 -9.86 65.65
C LEU A 254 -111.47 -10.93 64.67
N LYS A 255 -112.33 -11.47 63.80
CA LYS A 255 -111.91 -12.40 62.74
C LYS A 255 -111.06 -11.71 61.67
N GLU A 256 -111.41 -10.49 61.29
CA GLU A 256 -110.62 -9.71 60.32
C GLU A 256 -109.29 -9.24 60.93
N GLU A 257 -109.28 -8.83 62.20
CA GLU A 257 -108.05 -8.48 62.91
C GLU A 257 -107.09 -9.67 63.02
N LYS A 258 -107.62 -10.88 63.30
CA LYS A 258 -106.83 -12.11 63.28
C LYS A 258 -106.31 -12.48 61.89
N ARG A 259 -107.00 -12.08 60.82
CA ARG A 259 -106.55 -12.24 59.42
C ARG A 259 -105.40 -11.29 59.11
N ILE A 260 -105.53 -10.01 59.49
CA ILE A 260 -104.49 -8.99 59.33
C ILE A 260 -103.23 -9.37 60.10
N LEU A 261 -103.35 -9.81 61.36
CA LEU A 261 -102.21 -10.26 62.15
C LEU A 261 -101.47 -11.47 61.55
N LYS A 262 -102.19 -12.38 60.88
CA LYS A 262 -101.56 -13.50 60.15
C LYS A 262 -100.80 -13.00 58.92
N GLU A 263 -101.36 -12.04 58.20
CA GLU A 263 -100.71 -11.46 57.03
C GLU A 263 -99.48 -10.64 57.40
N ASP A 264 -99.56 -9.83 58.46
CA ASP A 264 -98.42 -9.09 59.01
C ASP A 264 -97.31 -10.03 59.48
N LYS A 265 -97.67 -11.15 60.12
CA LYS A 265 -96.68 -12.17 60.52
C LYS A 265 -96.00 -12.81 59.29
N ARG A 266 -96.72 -13.00 58.18
CA ARG A 266 -96.16 -13.51 56.92
C ARG A 266 -95.22 -12.50 56.29
N LEU A 267 -95.64 -11.23 56.17
CA LEU A 267 -94.82 -10.14 55.65
C LEU A 267 -93.54 -9.94 56.47
N LEU A 268 -93.63 -9.97 57.80
CA LEU A 268 -92.47 -9.85 58.68
C LEU A 268 -91.48 -11.01 58.49
N GLN A 269 -91.98 -12.21 58.15
CA GLN A 269 -91.16 -13.38 57.89
C GLN A 269 -90.47 -13.29 56.52
N GLU A 270 -91.15 -12.78 55.49
CA GLU A 270 -90.55 -12.47 54.19
C GLU A 270 -89.49 -11.37 54.29
N ASP A 271 -89.76 -10.33 55.07
CA ASP A 271 -88.84 -9.21 55.30
C ASP A 271 -87.58 -9.67 56.05
N LYS A 272 -87.75 -10.57 57.03
CA LYS A 272 -86.63 -11.22 57.72
C LYS A 272 -85.78 -12.07 56.77
N GLN A 273 -86.39 -12.79 55.84
CA GLN A 273 -85.65 -13.56 54.83
C GLN A 273 -84.90 -12.65 53.83
N ARG A 274 -85.51 -11.53 53.42
CA ARG A 274 -84.85 -10.53 52.56
C ARG A 274 -83.65 -9.92 53.27
N SER A 275 -83.81 -9.51 54.53
CA SER A 275 -82.72 -8.94 55.33
C SER A 275 -81.54 -9.90 55.50
N VAL A 276 -81.80 -11.18 55.73
CA VAL A 276 -80.75 -12.22 55.80
C VAL A 276 -80.01 -12.36 54.47
N LYS A 277 -80.72 -12.42 53.34
CA LYS A 277 -80.08 -12.49 52.01
C LYS A 277 -79.22 -11.27 51.71
N LEU A 278 -79.66 -10.08 52.12
CA LEU A 278 -78.94 -8.83 51.89
C LEU A 278 -77.66 -8.75 52.75
N LEU A 279 -77.74 -9.16 54.02
CA LEU A 279 -76.56 -9.29 54.88
C LEU A 279 -75.55 -10.30 54.34
N GLN A 280 -76.02 -11.44 53.82
CA GLN A 280 -75.16 -12.45 53.20
C GLN A 280 -74.42 -11.86 51.97
N ALA A 281 -75.14 -11.15 51.09
CA ALA A 281 -74.55 -10.52 49.91
C ALA A 281 -73.51 -9.44 50.27
N VAL A 282 -73.79 -8.63 51.30
CA VAL A 282 -72.82 -7.63 51.80
C VAL A 282 -71.56 -8.32 52.36
N GLN A 283 -71.73 -9.42 53.09
CA GLN A 283 -70.62 -10.16 53.66
C GLN A 283 -69.74 -10.84 52.59
N ASP A 284 -70.37 -11.42 51.55
CA ASP A 284 -69.65 -12.01 50.42
C ASP A 284 -68.92 -10.96 49.58
N ASN A 285 -69.53 -9.78 49.39
CA ASN A 285 -68.90 -8.68 48.67
C ASN A 285 -67.69 -8.11 49.45
N SER A 286 -67.80 -8.02 50.78
CA SER A 286 -66.67 -7.62 51.64
C SER A 286 -65.52 -8.62 51.58
N ARG A 287 -65.81 -9.94 51.54
CA ARG A 287 -64.77 -10.98 51.38
C ARG A 287 -64.05 -10.89 50.04
N ARG A 288 -64.77 -10.65 48.93
CA ARG A 288 -64.18 -10.48 47.59
C ARG A 288 -63.30 -9.23 47.52
N SER A 289 -63.82 -8.10 48.01
CA SER A 289 -63.10 -6.82 48.10
C SER A 289 -61.80 -6.96 48.90
N ASN A 290 -61.84 -7.58 50.08
CA ASN A 290 -60.63 -7.82 50.88
C ASN A 290 -59.63 -8.74 50.17
N GLY A 291 -60.10 -9.78 49.49
CA GLY A 291 -59.22 -10.68 48.72
C GLY A 291 -58.48 -9.98 47.57
N GLU A 292 -59.16 -9.06 46.87
CA GLU A 292 -58.54 -8.23 45.83
C GLU A 292 -57.55 -7.22 46.40
N PHE A 293 -57.87 -6.61 47.54
CA PHE A 293 -56.97 -5.69 48.24
C PHE A 293 -55.69 -6.38 48.72
N GLU A 294 -55.79 -7.57 49.31
CA GLU A 294 -54.63 -8.37 49.70
C GLU A 294 -53.78 -8.79 48.50
N LYS A 295 -54.42 -9.13 47.37
CA LYS A 295 -53.70 -9.43 46.12
C LYS A 295 -52.92 -8.20 45.65
N ARG A 296 -53.54 -7.02 45.60
CA ARG A 296 -52.84 -5.76 45.26
C ARG A 296 -51.68 -5.45 46.19
N LEU A 297 -51.83 -5.67 47.50
CA LEU A 297 -50.73 -5.49 48.46
C LEU A 297 -49.55 -6.43 48.19
N ARG A 298 -49.81 -7.69 47.81
CA ARG A 298 -48.76 -8.63 47.40
C ARG A 298 -48.07 -8.19 46.11
N ASP A 299 -48.84 -7.77 45.11
CA ASP A 299 -48.31 -7.32 43.82
C ASP A 299 -47.44 -6.06 44.00
N LEU A 300 -47.85 -5.12 44.87
CA LEU A 300 -47.06 -3.92 45.20
C LEU A 300 -45.76 -4.25 45.95
N ARG A 301 -45.80 -5.19 46.90
CA ARG A 301 -44.57 -5.64 47.59
C ARG A 301 -43.60 -6.27 46.61
N LYS A 302 -44.08 -7.15 45.74
CA LYS A 302 -43.27 -7.77 44.70
C LYS A 302 -42.64 -6.74 43.77
N ALA A 303 -43.42 -5.77 43.29
CA ALA A 303 -42.90 -4.69 42.45
C ALA A 303 -41.82 -3.85 43.16
N ASN A 304 -41.95 -3.64 44.48
CA ASN A 304 -40.96 -2.91 45.26
C ASN A 304 -39.67 -3.73 45.47
N ASP A 305 -39.78 -5.04 45.68
CA ASP A 305 -38.62 -5.94 45.77
C ASP A 305 -37.87 -6.00 44.43
N ASP A 306 -38.61 -6.13 43.31
CA ASP A 306 -38.06 -6.09 41.95
C ASP A 306 -37.33 -4.76 41.67
N LEU A 307 -37.86 -3.62 42.14
CA LEU A 307 -37.21 -2.31 42.02
C LEU A 307 -35.93 -2.20 42.86
N GLN A 308 -35.92 -2.74 44.08
CA GLN A 308 -34.72 -2.74 44.93
C GLN A 308 -33.62 -3.61 44.31
N GLU A 309 -33.97 -4.76 43.74
CA GLU A 309 -33.02 -5.62 43.04
C GLU A 309 -32.45 -4.92 41.80
N GLY A 310 -33.30 -4.22 41.03
CA GLY A 310 -32.87 -3.36 39.92
C GLY A 310 -31.87 -2.29 40.35
N HIS A 311 -32.14 -1.55 41.43
CA HIS A 311 -31.21 -0.54 41.95
C HIS A 311 -29.86 -1.11 42.39
N LEU A 312 -29.85 -2.33 42.96
CA LEU A 312 -28.62 -3.02 43.35
C LEU A 312 -27.79 -3.44 42.13
N ALA A 313 -28.45 -3.90 41.07
CA ALA A 313 -27.81 -4.21 39.79
C ALA A 313 -27.20 -2.95 39.15
N ASP A 314 -27.95 -1.85 39.10
CA ASP A 314 -27.48 -0.57 38.57
C ASP A 314 -26.27 -0.04 39.35
N LYS A 315 -26.27 -0.17 40.67
CA LYS A 315 -25.12 0.22 41.51
C LYS A 315 -23.86 -0.60 41.20
N LYS A 316 -24.00 -1.91 40.97
CA LYS A 316 -22.87 -2.77 40.56
C LYS A 316 -22.36 -2.40 39.17
N ASN A 317 -23.27 -2.12 38.24
CA ASN A 317 -22.92 -1.68 36.89
C ASN A 317 -22.17 -0.33 36.92
N LEU A 318 -22.64 0.63 37.72
CA LEU A 318 -21.97 1.91 37.91
C LEU A 318 -20.54 1.74 38.46
N GLN A 319 -20.35 0.84 39.43
CA GLN A 319 -19.03 0.56 40.01
C GLN A 319 -18.10 -0.12 38.99
N ALA A 320 -18.62 -1.05 38.17
CA ALA A 320 -17.87 -1.66 37.08
C ALA A 320 -17.43 -0.61 36.05
N LEU A 321 -18.32 0.31 35.65
CA LEU A 321 -18.03 1.42 34.75
C LEU A 321 -16.99 2.39 35.32
N GLN A 322 -17.01 2.64 36.63
CA GLN A 322 -15.98 3.47 37.27
C GLN A 322 -14.60 2.79 37.21
N ASN A 323 -14.53 1.49 37.47
CA ASN A 323 -13.28 0.74 37.40
C ASN A 323 -12.72 0.69 35.97
N THR A 324 -13.58 0.49 34.96
CA THR A 324 -13.12 0.54 33.56
C THR A 324 -12.63 1.94 33.17
N ASN A 325 -13.28 3.01 33.65
CA ASN A 325 -12.83 4.38 33.39
C ASN A 325 -11.44 4.66 33.99
N ILE A 326 -11.17 4.18 35.20
CA ILE A 326 -9.84 4.29 35.83
C ILE A 326 -8.79 3.55 34.99
N ALA A 327 -9.06 2.30 34.61
CA ALA A 327 -8.14 1.52 33.78
C ALA A 327 -7.86 2.18 32.42
N LEU A 328 -8.87 2.76 31.78
CA LEU A 328 -8.71 3.50 30.53
C LEU A 328 -7.86 4.76 30.71
N ARG A 329 -8.02 5.50 31.82
CA ARG A 329 -7.18 6.69 32.10
C ARG A 329 -5.72 6.31 32.29
N ASP A 330 -5.44 5.22 32.98
CA ASP A 330 -4.06 4.76 33.17
C ASP A 330 -3.44 4.28 31.85
N ARG A 331 -4.22 3.60 31.01
CA ARG A 331 -3.76 3.22 29.67
C ARG A 331 -3.52 4.44 28.77
N ILE A 332 -4.33 5.49 28.87
CA ILE A 332 -4.10 6.75 28.16
C ILE A 332 -2.78 7.39 28.62
N LYS A 333 -2.47 7.40 29.92
CA LYS A 333 -1.19 7.93 30.42
C LYS A 333 0.00 7.14 29.89
N GLU A 334 -0.08 5.82 29.87
CA GLU A 334 0.96 4.93 29.35
C GLU A 334 1.20 5.18 27.85
N MET A 335 0.14 5.17 27.04
CA MET A 335 0.24 5.49 25.61
C MET A 335 0.78 6.91 25.36
N SER A 336 0.44 7.88 26.23
CA SER A 336 0.97 9.25 26.11
C SER A 336 2.48 9.30 26.38
N ALA A 337 2.99 8.46 27.30
CA ALA A 337 4.42 8.34 27.54
C ALA A 337 5.15 7.67 26.37
N GLU A 338 4.58 6.60 25.81
CA GLU A 338 5.11 5.92 24.62
C GLU A 338 5.18 6.85 23.41
N LEU A 339 4.12 7.65 23.17
CA LEU A 339 4.09 8.65 22.10
C LEU A 339 5.21 9.68 22.24
N LYS A 340 5.49 10.14 23.47
CA LYS A 340 6.57 11.09 23.73
C LYS A 340 7.95 10.50 23.44
N ILE A 341 8.16 9.22 23.75
CA ILE A 341 9.39 8.50 23.42
C ILE A 341 9.55 8.37 21.91
N LEU A 342 8.49 7.98 21.19
CA LEU A 342 8.50 7.85 19.74
C LEU A 342 8.75 9.19 19.05
N GLU A 343 8.17 10.28 19.55
CA GLU A 343 8.38 11.62 19.02
C GLU A 343 9.84 12.07 19.15
N ASN A 344 10.46 11.81 20.31
CA ASN A 344 11.90 12.05 20.50
C ASN A 344 12.76 11.21 19.54
N ASN A 345 12.42 9.93 19.35
CA ASN A 345 13.16 9.06 18.41
C ASN A 345 13.04 9.55 16.96
N ILE A 346 11.87 10.03 16.55
CA ILE A 346 11.67 10.63 15.22
C ILE A 346 12.52 11.90 15.07
N GLN A 347 12.62 12.73 16.10
CA GLN A 347 13.49 13.92 16.06
C GLN A 347 14.97 13.54 15.93
N ILE A 348 15.45 12.54 16.67
CA ILE A 348 16.82 12.03 16.56
C ILE A 348 17.09 11.49 15.15
N LEU A 349 16.19 10.67 14.61
CA LEU A 349 16.33 10.12 13.25
C LEU A 349 16.35 11.21 12.18
N LYS A 350 15.54 12.28 12.34
CA LYS A 350 15.57 13.44 11.44
C LYS A 350 16.92 14.16 11.50
N ALA A 351 17.47 14.37 12.70
CA ALA A 351 18.77 15.02 12.88
C ALA A 351 19.91 14.19 12.25
N ASN A 352 19.89 12.86 12.43
CA ASN A 352 20.87 11.97 11.81
C ASN A 352 20.75 11.99 10.28
N HIS A 353 19.54 11.88 9.74
CA HIS A 353 19.34 11.95 8.29
C HIS A 353 19.79 13.29 7.68
N THR A 354 19.59 14.41 8.39
CA THR A 354 20.14 15.70 7.92
C THR A 354 21.67 15.71 7.91
N HIS A 355 22.29 15.11 8.92
CA HIS A 355 23.75 14.99 8.99
C HIS A 355 24.31 14.11 7.86
N ASP A 356 23.74 12.90 7.68
CA ASP A 356 24.15 11.98 6.62
C ASP A 356 24.00 12.61 5.23
N LYS A 357 22.95 13.41 5.03
CA LYS A 357 22.74 14.16 3.78
C LYS A 357 23.82 15.21 3.56
N GLU A 358 24.23 15.92 4.60
CA GLU A 358 25.31 16.92 4.51
C GLU A 358 26.65 16.26 4.19
N GLU A 359 26.94 15.11 4.80
CA GLU A 359 28.15 14.32 4.53
C GLU A 359 28.20 13.82 3.08
N LEU A 360 27.11 13.24 2.57
CA LEU A 360 27.00 12.81 1.19
C LEU A 360 27.14 13.97 0.20
N LEU A 361 26.61 15.15 0.53
CA LEU A 361 26.78 16.34 -0.31
C LEU A 361 28.25 16.79 -0.36
N ALA A 362 28.96 16.74 0.77
CA ALA A 362 30.38 17.06 0.82
C ALA A 362 31.22 16.07 -0.02
N GLU A 363 30.91 14.76 0.06
CA GLU A 363 31.56 13.73 -0.74
C GLU A 363 31.32 13.93 -2.24
N VAL A 364 30.08 14.25 -2.64
CA VAL A 364 29.75 14.56 -4.04
C VAL A 364 30.54 15.77 -4.56
N GLU A 365 30.72 16.82 -3.76
CA GLU A 365 31.54 17.98 -4.16
C GLU A 365 33.02 17.61 -4.29
N HIS A 366 33.55 16.77 -3.40
CA HIS A 366 34.91 16.23 -3.54
C HIS A 366 35.09 15.43 -4.84
N LEU A 367 34.14 14.53 -5.16
CA LEU A 367 34.18 13.73 -6.39
C LEU A 367 34.08 14.60 -7.65
N LYS A 368 33.29 15.69 -7.62
CA LYS A 368 33.25 16.67 -8.73
C LYS A 368 34.60 17.37 -8.93
N ALA A 369 35.26 17.74 -7.84
CA ALA A 369 36.58 18.36 -7.90
C ALA A 369 37.61 17.41 -8.51
N ASP A 370 37.62 16.14 -8.10
CA ASP A 370 38.53 15.13 -8.63
C ASP A 370 38.25 14.78 -10.09
N ASN A 371 36.98 14.68 -10.49
CA ASN A 371 36.62 14.49 -11.89
C ASN A 371 37.10 15.67 -12.76
N SER A 372 37.02 16.90 -12.26
CA SER A 372 37.57 18.08 -12.94
C SER A 372 39.10 18.00 -13.09
N ARG A 373 39.81 17.51 -12.07
CA ARG A 373 41.27 17.26 -12.13
C ARG A 373 41.60 16.20 -13.18
N LEU A 374 40.87 15.09 -13.20
CA LEU A 374 41.05 14.01 -14.18
C LEU A 374 40.79 14.48 -15.61
N GLN A 375 39.76 15.31 -15.83
CA GLN A 375 39.51 15.90 -17.16
C GLN A 375 40.66 16.80 -17.63
N ASN A 376 41.25 17.58 -16.71
CA ASN A 376 42.41 18.42 -17.05
C ASN A 376 43.65 17.58 -17.34
N ALA A 377 43.89 16.52 -16.54
CA ALA A 377 44.97 15.56 -16.80
C ALA A 377 44.81 14.89 -18.18
N LYS A 378 43.58 14.46 -18.51
CA LYS A 378 43.26 13.91 -19.83
C LYS A 378 43.61 14.89 -20.96
N LYS A 379 43.20 16.16 -20.86
CA LYS A 379 43.55 17.18 -21.86
C LYS A 379 45.07 17.34 -22.02
N SER A 380 45.83 17.30 -20.92
CA SER A 380 47.30 17.38 -20.97
C SER A 380 47.92 16.15 -21.66
N VAL A 381 47.40 14.95 -21.37
CA VAL A 381 47.83 13.71 -22.05
C VAL A 381 47.51 13.77 -23.54
N ASP A 382 46.31 14.22 -23.92
CA ASP A 382 45.92 14.39 -25.33
C ASP A 382 46.85 15.37 -26.07
N GLN A 383 47.22 16.48 -25.42
CA GLN A 383 48.19 17.44 -25.97
C GLN A 383 49.57 16.81 -26.18
N TYR A 384 50.06 16.04 -25.20
CA TYR A 384 51.33 15.35 -25.29
C TYR A 384 51.33 14.28 -26.39
N ALA A 385 50.25 13.50 -26.50
CA ALA A 385 50.06 12.51 -27.55
C ALA A 385 50.08 13.16 -28.95
N ASN A 386 49.44 14.31 -29.12
CA ASN A 386 49.49 15.06 -30.37
C ASN A 386 50.90 15.57 -30.68
N SER A 387 51.64 16.07 -29.70
CA SER A 387 53.05 16.47 -29.89
C SER A 387 53.95 15.30 -30.30
N LEU A 388 53.74 14.12 -29.71
CA LEU A 388 54.45 12.90 -30.11
C LEU A 388 54.09 12.49 -31.55
N LYS A 389 52.82 12.60 -31.94
CA LYS A 389 52.37 12.33 -33.30
C LYS A 389 53.03 13.26 -34.33
N GLU A 390 53.16 14.54 -34.02
CA GLU A 390 53.89 15.50 -34.85
C GLU A 390 55.38 15.13 -34.97
N LYS A 391 56.02 14.78 -33.85
CA LYS A 391 57.42 14.32 -33.86
C LYS A 391 57.59 13.07 -34.71
N LEU A 392 56.70 12.08 -34.60
CA LEU A 392 56.72 10.88 -35.43
C LEU A 392 56.62 11.23 -36.92
N GLN A 393 55.70 12.12 -37.31
CA GLN A 393 55.61 12.57 -38.70
C GLN A 393 56.88 13.27 -39.19
N THR A 394 57.59 14.01 -38.32
CA THR A 394 58.88 14.59 -38.70
C THR A 394 59.97 13.53 -38.87
N PHE A 395 60.01 12.53 -37.97
CA PHE A 395 60.94 11.40 -38.07
C PHE A 395 60.69 10.55 -39.32
N GLU A 396 59.44 10.36 -39.74
CA GLU A 396 59.10 9.66 -40.99
C GLU A 396 59.61 10.39 -42.24
N LYS A 397 59.73 11.72 -42.20
CA LYS A 397 60.26 12.53 -43.33
C LYS A 397 61.79 12.55 -43.40
N GLN A 398 62.48 12.39 -42.26
CA GLN A 398 63.94 12.39 -42.19
C GLN A 398 64.63 11.31 -43.06
N PRO A 399 64.21 10.03 -43.08
CA PRO A 399 64.87 9.01 -43.90
C PRO A 399 64.72 9.29 -45.40
N ASN A 400 63.62 9.89 -45.84
CA ASN A 400 63.46 10.33 -47.23
C ASN A 400 64.46 11.45 -47.59
N HIS A 401 64.62 12.45 -46.72
CA HIS A 401 65.62 13.50 -46.92
C HIS A 401 67.05 12.94 -46.87
N ALA A 402 67.35 12.07 -45.92
CA ALA A 402 68.66 11.41 -45.81
C ALA A 402 68.96 10.56 -47.06
N SER A 403 67.99 9.78 -47.53
CA SER A 403 68.10 8.97 -48.76
C SER A 403 68.37 9.84 -50.00
N GLN A 404 67.65 10.96 -50.15
CA GLN A 404 67.93 11.92 -51.24
C GLN A 404 69.33 12.53 -51.14
N THR A 405 69.81 12.80 -49.92
CA THR A 405 71.15 13.35 -49.70
C THR A 405 72.23 12.33 -50.02
N ILE A 406 72.06 11.08 -49.60
CA ILE A 406 72.95 9.96 -49.93
C ILE A 406 73.02 9.79 -51.44
N LYS A 407 71.88 9.78 -52.13
CA LYS A 407 71.85 9.64 -53.60
C LYS A 407 72.63 10.74 -54.31
N LYS A 408 72.51 12.01 -53.87
CA LYS A 408 73.31 13.12 -54.43
C LYS A 408 74.81 12.91 -54.20
N LEU A 409 75.20 12.45 -53.01
CA LEU A 409 76.61 12.18 -52.70
C LEU A 409 77.16 11.01 -53.53
N GLU A 410 76.34 9.99 -53.81
CA GLU A 410 76.69 8.88 -54.70
C GLU A 410 76.90 9.37 -56.15
N GLU A 411 76.00 10.22 -56.65
CA GLU A 411 76.12 10.85 -57.98
C GLU A 411 77.41 11.72 -58.08
N ASP A 412 77.70 12.53 -57.06
CA ASP A 412 78.91 13.36 -56.99
C ASP A 412 80.20 12.51 -56.92
N LEU A 413 80.18 11.42 -56.16
CA LEU A 413 81.29 10.46 -56.09
C LEU A 413 81.52 9.79 -57.44
N GLN A 414 80.46 9.41 -58.14
CA GLN A 414 80.55 8.82 -59.46
C GLN A 414 81.16 9.79 -60.48
N LEU A 415 80.73 11.06 -60.46
CA LEU A 415 81.31 12.12 -61.29
C LEU A 415 82.79 12.35 -61.00
N LYS A 416 83.19 12.36 -59.72
CA LYS A 416 84.61 12.48 -59.33
C LYS A 416 85.44 11.28 -59.78
N ASN A 417 84.91 10.07 -59.64
CA ASN A 417 85.58 8.86 -60.13
C ASN A 417 85.76 8.89 -61.65
N ASP A 418 84.72 9.30 -62.39
CA ASP A 418 84.80 9.47 -63.85
C ASP A 418 85.83 10.53 -64.25
N HIS A 419 85.89 11.65 -63.50
CA HIS A 419 86.91 12.67 -63.71
C HIS A 419 88.32 12.14 -63.45
N SER A 420 88.52 11.41 -62.35
CA SER A 420 89.80 10.77 -62.00
C SER A 420 90.24 9.81 -63.11
N ARG A 421 89.34 8.95 -63.59
CA ARG A 421 89.62 8.03 -64.70
C ARG A 421 90.05 8.77 -65.97
N ARG A 422 89.34 9.84 -66.36
CA ARG A 422 89.72 10.66 -67.52
C ARG A 422 91.10 11.31 -67.35
N THR A 423 91.44 11.75 -66.13
CA THR A 423 92.77 12.31 -65.86
C THR A 423 93.86 11.27 -65.90
N GLU A 424 93.62 10.06 -65.40
CA GLU A 424 94.54 8.92 -65.50
C GLU A 424 94.77 8.54 -66.97
N GLU A 425 93.70 8.39 -67.77
CA GLU A 425 93.80 8.11 -69.20
C GLU A 425 94.60 9.18 -69.95
N ALA A 426 94.40 10.46 -69.63
CA ALA A 426 95.14 11.58 -70.22
C ALA A 426 96.63 11.55 -69.83
N LEU A 427 96.94 11.23 -68.57
CA LEU A 427 98.32 11.09 -68.10
C LEU A 427 99.03 9.89 -68.75
N GLU A 428 98.34 8.76 -68.88
CA GLU A 428 98.85 7.60 -69.62
C GLU A 428 99.12 7.96 -71.10
N GLY A 429 98.21 8.70 -71.74
CA GLY A 429 98.39 9.19 -73.10
C GLY A 429 99.68 10.02 -73.25
N LYS A 430 99.87 11.01 -72.36
CA LYS A 430 101.09 11.83 -72.34
C LYS A 430 102.35 11.01 -72.05
N LEU A 431 102.26 10.00 -71.19
CA LEU A 431 103.38 9.11 -70.91
C LEU A 431 103.79 8.31 -72.16
N ARG A 432 102.82 7.78 -72.92
CA ARG A 432 103.08 7.08 -74.18
C ARG A 432 103.71 8.01 -75.22
N GLU A 433 103.24 9.25 -75.33
CA GLU A 433 103.85 10.28 -76.20
C GLU A 433 105.28 10.60 -75.80
N ALA A 434 105.54 10.83 -74.51
CA ALA A 434 106.88 11.09 -74.00
C ALA A 434 107.83 9.91 -74.26
N GLN A 435 107.36 8.67 -74.07
CA GLN A 435 108.12 7.47 -74.40
C GLN A 435 108.41 7.37 -75.91
N ALA A 436 107.47 7.74 -76.78
CA ALA A 436 107.67 7.75 -78.22
C ALA A 436 108.69 8.82 -78.66
N ILE A 437 108.64 10.02 -78.06
CA ILE A 437 109.63 11.09 -78.27
C ILE A 437 111.01 10.61 -77.81
N ASN A 438 111.11 10.02 -76.62
CA ASN A 438 112.36 9.52 -76.08
C ASN A 438 112.94 8.38 -76.95
N ARG A 439 112.10 7.49 -77.49
CA ARG A 439 112.52 6.48 -78.47
C ARG A 439 113.05 7.12 -79.76
N LYS A 440 112.40 8.16 -80.29
CA LYS A 440 112.89 8.91 -81.47
C LYS A 440 114.24 9.58 -81.18
N GLN A 441 114.37 10.27 -80.05
CA GLN A 441 115.62 10.88 -79.62
C GLN A 441 116.72 9.84 -79.40
N ALA A 442 116.39 8.67 -78.85
CA ALA A 442 117.34 7.56 -78.71
C ALA A 442 117.83 7.05 -80.07
N ILE A 443 116.94 6.92 -81.06
CA ILE A 443 117.29 6.56 -82.43
C ILE A 443 118.20 7.63 -83.08
N GLU A 444 117.86 8.91 -82.92
CA GLU A 444 118.71 10.03 -83.39
C GLU A 444 120.08 10.04 -82.69
N MET A 445 120.13 9.81 -81.39
CA MET A 445 121.37 9.71 -80.61
C MET A 445 122.22 8.51 -81.04
N ILE A 446 121.60 7.36 -81.37
CA ILE A 446 122.31 6.21 -81.94
C ILE A 446 122.86 6.57 -83.32
N GLY A 447 122.09 7.26 -84.16
CA GLY A 447 122.52 7.76 -85.47
C GLY A 447 123.70 8.74 -85.38
N MET A 448 123.63 9.71 -84.47
CA MET A 448 124.71 10.67 -84.18
C MET A 448 125.95 9.98 -83.62
N ARG A 449 125.80 9.03 -82.70
CA ARG A 449 126.92 8.23 -82.18
C ARG A 449 127.58 7.39 -83.26
N LYS A 450 126.82 6.88 -84.24
CA LYS A 450 127.36 6.16 -85.40
C LYS A 450 128.15 7.09 -86.30
N THR A 451 127.63 8.28 -86.60
CA THR A 451 128.36 9.29 -87.41
C THR A 451 129.62 9.82 -86.72
N ILE A 452 129.62 9.95 -85.39
CA ILE A 452 130.83 10.28 -84.62
C ILE A 452 131.84 9.13 -84.74
N ARG A 453 131.39 7.87 -84.58
CA ARG A 453 132.26 6.69 -84.69
C ARG A 453 132.88 6.54 -86.09
N ASP A 454 132.09 6.77 -87.14
CA ASP A 454 132.55 6.73 -88.54
C ASP A 454 133.57 7.86 -88.83
N LYS A 455 133.45 9.01 -88.17
CA LYS A 455 134.43 10.11 -88.25
C LYS A 455 135.70 9.82 -87.45
N ASP A 456 135.58 9.20 -86.28
CA ASP A 456 136.73 8.78 -85.46
C ASP A 456 137.52 7.65 -86.14
N GLU A 457 136.87 6.71 -86.84
CA GLU A 457 137.53 5.69 -87.67
C GLU A 457 138.24 6.28 -88.90
N CYS A 458 137.71 7.36 -89.49
CA CYS A 458 138.36 8.10 -90.57
C CYS A 458 139.61 8.87 -90.09
N ILE A 459 139.58 9.41 -88.88
CA ILE A 459 140.73 10.08 -88.23
C ILE A 459 141.81 9.05 -87.84
N THR A 460 141.42 7.84 -87.45
CA THR A 460 142.35 6.77 -87.04
C THR A 460 143.09 6.12 -88.23
N GLN A 461 142.56 6.22 -89.47
CA GLN A 461 143.19 5.65 -90.68
C GLN A 461 144.22 6.59 -91.36
N LEU A 462 144.31 7.87 -91.00
CA LEU A 462 145.24 8.84 -91.61
C LEU A 462 146.49 9.18 -90.78
N GLN A 463 146.68 8.59 -89.58
CA GLN A 463 147.74 8.97 -88.63
C GLN A 463 148.66 7.81 -88.17
N GLN A 464 149.04 6.88 -89.07
CA GLN A 464 150.07 5.86 -88.81
C GLN A 464 151.25 5.89 -89.81
N ARG A 465 151.96 7.02 -89.85
CA ARG A 465 153.39 7.11 -90.19
C ARG A 465 154.07 8.10 -89.24
N THR A 466 154.74 7.55 -88.25
CA THR A 466 155.54 8.17 -87.15
C THR A 466 156.85 8.81 -87.64
N PRO A 467 157.69 9.48 -86.79
CA PRO A 467 157.50 9.96 -85.41
C PRO A 467 158.03 11.41 -85.15
N ASN A 468 157.89 11.83 -83.88
CA ASN A 468 158.71 12.81 -83.12
C ASN A 468 158.19 14.26 -82.91
N ASP A 469 158.01 14.53 -81.60
CA ASP A 469 158.57 15.64 -80.81
C ASP A 469 157.81 16.98 -80.61
N CYS A 470 157.62 17.26 -79.30
CA CYS A 470 157.61 18.56 -78.59
C CYS A 470 156.31 19.41 -78.42
N ASN A 471 155.83 19.42 -77.17
CA ASN A 471 155.59 20.57 -76.26
C ASN A 471 154.36 21.52 -76.33
N ASN A 472 153.80 21.71 -75.11
CA ASN A 472 153.17 22.92 -74.52
C ASN A 472 151.80 23.38 -75.07
N ALA A 473 150.82 23.85 -74.29
CA ALA A 473 150.68 24.20 -72.87
C ALA A 473 149.18 24.44 -72.54
N ASN A 474 148.83 24.44 -71.24
CA ASN A 474 147.67 25.11 -70.60
C ASN A 474 146.25 24.60 -71.00
N SER A 475 145.22 24.54 -70.15
CA SER A 475 144.96 24.99 -68.80
C SER A 475 143.71 24.25 -68.28
N GLN A 476 143.65 23.96 -66.98
CA GLN A 476 142.53 24.23 -66.04
C GLN A 476 141.09 24.05 -66.56
N HIS A 477 140.16 23.37 -65.87
CA HIS A 477 139.92 23.47 -64.43
C HIS A 477 138.90 22.40 -63.98
N GLN A 478 139.29 21.67 -62.93
CA GLN A 478 138.53 21.26 -61.73
C GLN A 478 137.20 20.49 -61.82
N GLN A 479 136.92 19.44 -61.03
CA GLN A 479 137.63 18.65 -60.01
C GLN A 479 136.76 17.40 -59.73
N PRO A 480 137.35 16.24 -59.45
CA PRO A 480 136.79 15.21 -58.59
C PRO A 480 137.56 15.18 -57.26
N ILE A 481 136.88 15.27 -56.10
CA ILE A 481 137.51 15.02 -54.80
C ILE A 481 136.82 13.87 -54.07
N MET A 482 137.68 12.90 -53.77
CA MET A 482 137.56 11.79 -52.85
C MET A 482 137.51 12.22 -51.38
N PHE A 483 136.82 11.41 -50.58
CA PHE A 483 137.05 11.12 -49.15
C PHE A 483 137.03 12.29 -48.13
N SER A 484 136.06 12.23 -47.21
CA SER A 484 136.25 12.68 -45.82
C SER A 484 135.22 12.01 -44.91
N GLN A 485 135.71 11.07 -44.10
CA GLN A 485 135.13 10.73 -42.80
C GLN A 485 135.17 11.99 -41.93
N TYR A 486 134.04 12.46 -41.40
CA TYR A 486 133.82 13.01 -40.04
C TYR A 486 132.34 13.43 -39.91
N PRO A 487 131.72 13.29 -38.72
CA PRO A 487 130.26 13.34 -38.54
C PRO A 487 129.75 14.78 -38.62
N SER A 488 128.89 15.05 -39.59
CA SER A 488 128.30 16.36 -39.83
C SER A 488 127.07 16.56 -38.94
N GLU A 489 127.17 17.51 -38.01
CA GLU A 489 126.10 18.01 -37.13
C GLU A 489 124.85 18.51 -37.89
N PHE A 490 124.91 18.65 -39.22
CA PHE A 490 123.78 19.01 -40.07
C PHE A 490 122.83 17.84 -40.40
N ALA A 491 123.28 16.58 -40.37
CA ALA A 491 122.38 15.43 -40.47
C ALA A 491 121.55 15.26 -39.19
N LEU A 492 122.17 15.46 -38.03
CA LEU A 492 121.52 15.50 -36.72
C LEU A 492 120.44 16.57 -36.66
N SER A 493 120.67 17.77 -37.19
CA SER A 493 119.67 18.84 -37.15
C SER A 493 118.43 18.54 -38.00
N ARG A 494 118.60 17.92 -39.18
CA ARG A 494 117.48 17.53 -40.05
C ARG A 494 116.71 16.33 -39.49
N ASP A 495 117.42 15.36 -38.93
CA ASP A 495 116.81 14.20 -38.28
C ASP A 495 116.11 14.60 -36.96
N LEU A 496 116.66 15.54 -36.19
CA LEU A 496 116.00 16.13 -35.00
C LEU A 496 114.74 16.91 -35.39
N GLU A 497 114.72 17.60 -36.53
CA GLU A 497 113.53 18.31 -37.00
C GLU A 497 112.45 17.34 -37.51
N VAL A 498 112.85 16.26 -38.19
CA VAL A 498 111.95 15.16 -38.55
C VAL A 498 111.41 14.47 -37.29
N GLN A 499 112.25 14.22 -36.27
CA GLN A 499 111.82 13.67 -34.98
C GLN A 499 110.86 14.61 -34.23
N ARG A 500 111.11 15.92 -34.22
CA ARG A 500 110.20 16.92 -33.62
C ARG A 500 108.86 17.00 -34.35
N ASN A 501 108.86 16.89 -35.67
CA ASN A 501 107.62 16.86 -36.46
C ASN A 501 106.85 15.55 -36.27
N ASN A 502 107.55 14.42 -36.16
CA ASN A 502 106.94 13.14 -35.83
C ASN A 502 106.40 13.15 -34.40
N ALA A 503 107.09 13.75 -33.44
CA ALA A 503 106.63 13.93 -32.06
C ALA A 503 105.36 14.81 -32.01
N ARG A 504 105.34 15.96 -32.70
CA ARG A 504 104.13 16.80 -32.81
C ARG A 504 102.96 16.08 -33.49
N ARG A 505 103.21 15.24 -34.49
CA ARG A 505 102.17 14.40 -35.10
C ARG A 505 101.67 13.31 -34.16
N ALA A 506 102.55 12.72 -33.37
CA ALA A 506 102.19 11.73 -32.35
C ALA A 506 101.36 12.36 -31.22
N GLU A 507 101.74 13.55 -30.76
CA GLU A 507 101.02 14.33 -29.74
C GLU A 507 99.63 14.74 -30.24
N ASN A 508 99.53 15.34 -31.43
CA ASN A 508 98.23 15.65 -32.06
C ASN A 508 97.35 14.41 -32.27
N ARG A 509 97.96 13.23 -32.47
CA ARG A 509 97.22 11.96 -32.57
C ARG A 509 96.76 11.47 -31.20
N ALA A 510 97.58 11.64 -30.17
CA ALA A 510 97.23 11.32 -28.79
C ALA A 510 96.08 12.20 -28.31
N ASP A 511 96.11 13.51 -28.57
CA ASP A 511 95.03 14.44 -28.20
C ASP A 511 93.70 14.11 -28.89
N ARG A 512 93.74 13.75 -30.18
CA ARG A 512 92.55 13.29 -30.91
C ARG A 512 91.98 12.01 -30.30
N LEU A 513 92.84 11.03 -30.00
CA LEU A 513 92.42 9.78 -29.37
C LEU A 513 91.86 10.00 -27.96
N GLN A 514 92.43 10.95 -27.20
CA GLN A 514 91.92 11.31 -25.89
C GLN A 514 90.52 11.95 -25.99
N HIS A 515 90.33 12.89 -26.92
CA HIS A 515 89.01 13.49 -27.16
C HIS A 515 87.98 12.45 -27.66
N GLU A 516 88.41 11.46 -28.47
CA GLU A 516 87.56 10.33 -28.87
C GLU A 516 87.19 9.44 -27.67
N LEU A 517 88.13 9.16 -26.77
CA LEU A 517 87.87 8.42 -25.53
C LEU A 517 86.90 9.14 -24.60
N ASP A 518 87.06 10.45 -24.43
CA ASP A 518 86.17 11.28 -23.61
C ASP A 518 84.76 11.32 -24.22
N ASN A 519 84.64 11.48 -25.53
CA ASN A 519 83.36 11.39 -26.25
C ASN A 519 82.69 10.01 -26.08
N MET A 520 83.48 8.93 -26.12
CA MET A 520 83.00 7.57 -25.89
C MET A 520 82.57 7.35 -24.43
N SER A 521 83.26 7.97 -23.47
CA SER A 521 82.89 7.92 -22.06
C SER A 521 81.56 8.63 -21.82
N MET A 522 81.39 9.85 -22.35
CA MET A 522 80.14 10.61 -22.27
C MET A 522 78.96 9.87 -22.91
N ARG A 523 79.18 9.19 -24.04
CA ARG A 523 78.15 8.33 -24.67
C ARG A 523 77.75 7.17 -23.77
N ARG A 524 78.72 6.47 -23.17
CA ARG A 524 78.44 5.36 -22.25
C ARG A 524 77.67 5.81 -21.01
N GLU A 525 77.96 6.99 -20.49
CA GLU A 525 77.23 7.58 -19.36
C GLU A 525 75.79 7.93 -19.76
N HIS A 526 75.61 8.57 -20.93
CA HIS A 526 74.28 8.83 -21.46
C HIS A 526 73.47 7.55 -21.74
N ASP A 527 74.12 6.50 -22.24
CA ASP A 527 73.48 5.20 -22.46
C ASP A 527 73.07 4.53 -21.14
N ARG A 528 73.86 4.69 -20.07
CA ARG A 528 73.47 4.22 -18.72
C ARG A 528 72.26 4.97 -18.19
N ASP A 529 72.26 6.30 -18.29
CA ASP A 529 71.12 7.12 -17.83
C ASP A 529 69.85 6.80 -18.63
N ASN A 530 69.97 6.63 -19.93
CA ASN A 530 68.86 6.18 -20.78
C ASN A 530 68.39 4.78 -20.39
N SER A 531 69.31 3.85 -20.06
CA SER A 531 68.95 2.50 -19.61
C SER A 531 68.19 2.53 -18.28
N ILE A 532 68.61 3.34 -17.31
CA ILE A 532 67.92 3.52 -16.03
C ILE A 532 66.51 4.11 -16.27
N ARG A 533 66.41 5.14 -17.10
CA ARG A 533 65.12 5.78 -17.42
C ARG A 533 64.17 4.82 -18.15
N VAL A 534 64.69 3.96 -19.03
CA VAL A 534 63.90 2.92 -19.69
C VAL A 534 63.42 1.87 -18.68
N GLN A 535 64.24 1.47 -17.71
CA GLN A 535 63.83 0.56 -16.64
C GLN A 535 62.74 1.17 -15.75
N GLU A 536 62.85 2.44 -15.37
CA GLU A 536 61.81 3.13 -14.60
C GLU A 536 60.48 3.25 -15.37
N LEU A 537 60.55 3.57 -16.66
CA LEU A 537 59.36 3.60 -17.52
C LEU A 537 58.73 2.20 -17.66
N SER A 538 59.55 1.15 -17.80
CA SER A 538 59.08 -0.23 -17.83
C SER A 538 58.34 -0.58 -16.54
N LYS A 539 58.92 -0.25 -15.38
CA LYS A 539 58.29 -0.50 -14.08
C LYS A 539 56.95 0.21 -13.93
N ARG A 540 56.85 1.48 -14.36
CA ARG A 540 55.57 2.22 -14.36
C ARG A 540 54.55 1.61 -15.31
N CYS A 541 54.98 1.11 -16.47
CA CYS A 541 54.11 0.38 -17.39
C CYS A 541 53.58 -0.90 -16.75
N ASP A 542 54.41 -1.65 -16.02
CA ASP A 542 53.98 -2.86 -15.31
C ASP A 542 52.96 -2.53 -14.20
N GLU A 543 53.21 -1.47 -13.43
CA GLU A 543 52.29 -0.97 -12.38
C GLU A 543 50.93 -0.58 -12.97
N HIS A 544 50.90 0.19 -14.06
CA HIS A 544 49.65 0.55 -14.73
C HIS A 544 48.95 -0.66 -15.37
N THR A 545 49.70 -1.65 -15.85
CA THR A 545 49.12 -2.88 -16.40
C THR A 545 48.42 -3.69 -15.31
N ALA A 546 49.00 -3.74 -14.10
CA ALA A 546 48.37 -4.36 -12.94
C ALA A 546 47.12 -3.60 -12.49
N GLU A 547 47.15 -2.26 -12.50
CA GLU A 547 45.99 -1.43 -12.19
C GLU A 547 44.84 -1.64 -13.18
N ILE A 548 45.14 -1.68 -14.49
CA ILE A 548 44.15 -2.00 -15.54
C ILE A 548 43.59 -3.41 -15.33
N ALA A 549 44.41 -4.41 -15.00
CA ALA A 549 43.94 -5.76 -14.73
C ALA A 549 42.95 -5.80 -13.55
N ASN A 550 43.23 -5.08 -12.46
CA ASN A 550 42.34 -4.97 -11.32
C ASN A 550 41.01 -4.30 -11.69
N LEU A 551 41.05 -3.15 -12.38
CA LEU A 551 39.84 -2.46 -12.84
C LEU A 551 39.00 -3.32 -13.79
N THR A 552 39.66 -4.11 -14.65
CA THR A 552 38.98 -5.04 -15.56
C THR A 552 38.26 -6.14 -14.77
N SER A 553 38.89 -6.68 -13.72
CA SER A 553 38.27 -7.66 -12.83
C SER A 553 37.06 -7.09 -12.08
N GLU A 554 37.17 -5.87 -11.56
CA GLU A 554 36.04 -5.18 -10.91
C GLU A 554 34.87 -4.93 -11.87
N LEU A 555 35.17 -4.54 -13.11
CA LEU A 555 34.17 -4.31 -14.14
C LEU A 555 33.47 -5.61 -14.57
N GLU A 556 34.20 -6.73 -14.66
CA GLU A 556 33.61 -8.05 -14.91
C GLU A 556 32.71 -8.49 -13.75
N ALA A 557 33.12 -8.28 -12.50
CA ALA A 557 32.31 -8.58 -11.33
C ALA A 557 31.02 -7.73 -11.29
N ALA A 558 31.10 -6.45 -11.66
CA ALA A 558 29.94 -5.58 -11.78
C ALA A 558 28.99 -6.02 -12.90
N LYS A 559 29.55 -6.45 -14.06
CA LYS A 559 28.77 -6.97 -15.19
C LYS A 559 28.01 -8.25 -14.82
N TRP A 560 28.63 -9.15 -14.06
CA TRP A 560 27.96 -10.35 -13.54
C TRP A 560 26.77 -10.02 -12.65
N LYS A 561 26.93 -9.10 -11.71
CA LYS A 561 25.82 -8.64 -10.85
C LYS A 561 24.67 -8.03 -11.65
N LEU A 562 25.01 -7.31 -12.74
CA LEU A 562 24.01 -6.69 -13.60
C LEU A 562 23.24 -7.74 -14.41
N MET A 563 23.92 -8.74 -14.99
CA MET A 563 23.26 -9.87 -15.67
C MET A 563 22.36 -10.66 -14.73
N GLU A 564 22.80 -10.95 -13.51
CA GLU A 564 21.98 -11.65 -12.50
C GLU A 564 20.73 -10.83 -12.14
N SER A 565 20.83 -9.50 -12.10
CA SER A 565 19.68 -8.62 -11.86
C SER A 565 18.69 -8.60 -13.03
N GLU A 566 19.18 -8.67 -14.27
CA GLU A 566 18.35 -8.73 -15.48
C GLU A 566 17.61 -10.06 -15.61
N GLU A 567 18.27 -11.18 -15.32
CA GLU A 567 17.64 -12.52 -15.32
C GLU A 567 16.52 -12.59 -14.28
N ASN A 568 16.78 -12.07 -13.07
CA ASN A 568 15.77 -11.97 -12.01
C ASN A 568 14.58 -11.06 -12.37
N LEU A 569 14.79 -10.02 -13.19
CA LEU A 569 13.72 -9.16 -13.70
C LEU A 569 12.92 -9.84 -14.82
N SER A 570 13.60 -10.56 -15.71
CA SER A 570 12.97 -11.36 -16.77
C SER A 570 12.03 -12.43 -16.19
N ASP A 571 12.47 -13.18 -15.20
CA ASP A 571 11.63 -14.21 -14.56
C ASP A 571 10.41 -13.61 -13.83
N LYS A 572 10.58 -12.45 -13.20
CA LYS A 572 9.47 -11.73 -12.55
C LYS A 572 8.45 -11.22 -13.57
N THR A 573 8.89 -10.73 -14.72
CA THR A 573 7.99 -10.25 -15.78
C THR A 573 7.27 -11.40 -16.48
N LEU A 574 7.94 -12.54 -16.70
CA LEU A 574 7.34 -13.73 -17.27
C LEU A 574 6.29 -14.35 -16.33
N LYS A 575 6.55 -14.32 -15.01
CA LYS A 575 5.57 -14.74 -14.01
C LYS A 575 4.35 -13.80 -13.94
N ALA A 576 4.58 -12.48 -13.99
CA ALA A 576 3.50 -11.49 -13.97
C ALA A 576 2.58 -11.61 -15.20
N THR A 577 3.13 -11.88 -16.38
CA THR A 577 2.33 -12.06 -17.61
C THR A 577 1.48 -13.33 -17.57
N LEU A 578 1.99 -14.42 -17.00
CA LEU A 578 1.23 -15.66 -16.76
C LEU A 578 0.07 -15.47 -15.77
N GLU A 579 0.29 -14.70 -14.70
CA GLU A 579 -0.74 -14.35 -13.73
C GLU A 579 -1.86 -13.51 -14.36
N VAL A 580 -1.51 -12.52 -15.20
CA VAL A 580 -2.49 -11.70 -15.94
C VAL A 580 -3.35 -12.55 -16.88
N GLN A 581 -2.77 -13.54 -17.57
CA GLN A 581 -3.54 -14.44 -18.44
C GLN A 581 -4.51 -15.32 -17.64
N ASN A 582 -4.12 -15.78 -16.45
CA ASN A 582 -5.01 -16.58 -15.59
C ASN A 582 -6.16 -15.73 -15.03
N ILE A 583 -5.89 -14.51 -14.57
CA ILE A 583 -6.93 -13.57 -14.10
C ILE A 583 -7.93 -13.29 -15.22
N LYS A 584 -7.46 -13.12 -16.47
CA LYS A 584 -8.34 -12.89 -17.63
C LYS A 584 -9.28 -14.08 -17.86
N ARG A 585 -8.79 -15.32 -17.69
CA ARG A 585 -9.60 -16.53 -17.84
C ARG A 585 -10.66 -16.66 -16.73
N GLU A 586 -10.28 -16.36 -15.48
CA GLU A 586 -11.20 -16.37 -14.34
C GLU A 586 -12.29 -15.29 -14.44
N MET A 587 -11.94 -14.09 -14.95
CA MET A 587 -12.90 -13.03 -15.23
C MET A 587 -13.97 -13.46 -16.23
N GLN A 588 -13.58 -14.13 -17.32
CA GLN A 588 -14.52 -14.65 -18.31
C GLN A 588 -15.47 -15.71 -17.71
N GLU A 589 -14.98 -16.57 -16.82
CA GLU A 589 -15.84 -17.54 -16.12
C GLU A 589 -16.81 -16.87 -15.14
N LEU A 590 -16.38 -15.82 -14.45
CA LEU A 590 -17.24 -15.05 -13.54
C LEU A 590 -18.33 -14.28 -14.29
N GLU A 591 -17.99 -13.68 -15.42
CA GLU A 591 -18.97 -13.03 -16.32
C GLU A 591 -20.02 -14.03 -16.78
N LYS A 592 -19.61 -15.24 -17.18
CA LYS A 592 -20.54 -16.31 -17.55
C LYS A 592 -21.47 -16.70 -16.40
N LYS A 593 -20.93 -16.92 -15.21
CA LYS A 593 -21.73 -17.26 -14.01
C LYS A 593 -22.66 -16.12 -13.57
N TYR A 594 -22.24 -14.87 -13.76
CA TYR A 594 -23.08 -13.71 -13.47
C TYR A 594 -24.24 -13.63 -14.45
N ALA A 595 -23.99 -13.81 -15.75
CA ALA A 595 -25.04 -13.87 -16.76
C ALA A 595 -26.06 -14.99 -16.46
N GLU A 596 -25.61 -16.18 -16.05
CA GLU A 596 -26.48 -17.28 -15.64
C GLU A 596 -27.33 -16.92 -14.41
N LYS A 597 -26.77 -16.24 -13.40
CA LYS A 597 -27.52 -15.80 -12.21
C LYS A 597 -28.54 -14.71 -12.52
N VAL A 598 -28.20 -13.76 -13.39
CA VAL A 598 -29.13 -12.70 -13.82
C VAL A 598 -30.31 -13.32 -14.59
N ALA A 599 -30.04 -14.29 -15.46
CA ALA A 599 -31.11 -15.04 -16.15
C ALA A 599 -32.00 -15.80 -15.16
N ALA A 600 -31.42 -16.40 -14.12
CA ALA A 600 -32.18 -17.09 -13.08
C ALA A 600 -33.05 -16.13 -12.24
N MET A 601 -32.55 -14.94 -11.88
CA MET A 601 -33.34 -13.92 -11.19
C MET A 601 -34.50 -13.42 -12.05
N ALA A 602 -34.26 -13.13 -13.33
CA ALA A 602 -35.31 -12.70 -14.24
C ALA A 602 -36.41 -13.77 -14.40
N SER A 603 -36.05 -15.06 -14.34
CA SER A 603 -37.04 -16.15 -14.33
C SER A 603 -37.84 -16.20 -13.02
N MET A 604 -37.21 -15.88 -11.89
CA MET A 604 -37.86 -15.85 -10.58
C MET A 604 -38.84 -14.66 -10.45
N GLU A 605 -38.45 -13.47 -10.93
CA GLU A 605 -39.31 -12.28 -10.97
C GLU A 605 -40.58 -12.54 -11.78
N ARG A 606 -40.49 -13.21 -12.94
CA ARG A 606 -41.69 -13.61 -13.69
C ARG A 606 -42.63 -14.48 -12.87
N ARG A 607 -42.11 -15.46 -12.12
CA ARG A 607 -42.93 -16.32 -11.26
C ARG A 607 -43.60 -15.57 -10.11
N PHE A 608 -42.98 -14.48 -9.62
CA PHE A 608 -43.62 -13.62 -8.61
C PHE A 608 -44.74 -12.80 -9.22
N HIS A 609 -44.53 -12.18 -10.38
CA HIS A 609 -45.58 -11.48 -11.09
C HIS A 609 -46.77 -12.38 -11.45
N ASP A 610 -46.52 -13.63 -11.86
CA ASP A 610 -47.58 -14.61 -12.13
C ASP A 610 -48.39 -14.95 -10.86
N LYS A 611 -47.74 -14.98 -9.68
CA LYS A 611 -48.41 -15.21 -8.39
C LYS A 611 -49.21 -14.00 -7.95
N ASP A 612 -48.66 -12.80 -8.09
CA ASP A 612 -49.32 -11.55 -7.72
C ASP A 612 -50.59 -11.36 -8.57
N ALA A 613 -50.50 -11.63 -9.88
CA ALA A 613 -51.66 -11.62 -10.78
C ALA A 613 -52.71 -12.68 -10.39
N TYR A 614 -52.28 -13.85 -9.93
CA TYR A 614 -53.20 -14.88 -9.42
C TYR A 614 -53.90 -14.45 -8.12
N THR A 615 -53.18 -13.82 -7.19
CA THR A 615 -53.77 -13.31 -5.94
C THR A 615 -54.74 -12.16 -6.19
N GLU A 616 -54.41 -11.23 -7.08
CA GLU A 616 -55.30 -10.11 -7.43
C GLU A 616 -56.60 -10.61 -8.09
N ASN A 617 -56.51 -11.65 -8.93
CA ASN A 617 -57.70 -12.31 -9.49
C ASN A 617 -58.55 -13.02 -8.43
N LEU A 618 -57.92 -13.65 -7.42
CA LEU A 618 -58.65 -14.24 -6.29
C LEU A 618 -59.36 -13.19 -5.44
N GLU A 619 -58.70 -12.08 -5.14
CA GLU A 619 -59.29 -10.96 -4.38
C GLU A 619 -60.49 -10.38 -5.13
N THR A 620 -60.37 -10.20 -6.44
CA THR A 620 -61.47 -9.72 -7.30
C THR A 620 -62.68 -10.66 -7.23
N LYS A 621 -62.46 -11.98 -7.34
CA LYS A 621 -63.55 -12.98 -7.23
C LYS A 621 -64.19 -13.03 -5.84
N LEU A 622 -63.41 -12.82 -4.78
CA LEU A 622 -63.94 -12.76 -3.42
C LEU A 622 -64.81 -11.53 -3.21
N GLU A 623 -64.43 -10.39 -3.77
CA GLU A 623 -65.24 -9.17 -3.69
C GLU A 623 -66.53 -9.29 -4.50
N GLU A 624 -66.49 -9.93 -5.67
CA GLU A 624 -67.70 -10.27 -6.45
C GLU A 624 -68.65 -11.19 -5.65
N LEU A 625 -68.11 -12.22 -4.99
CA LEU A 625 -68.89 -13.11 -4.12
C LEU A 625 -69.50 -12.37 -2.93
N ARG A 626 -68.74 -11.46 -2.33
CA ARG A 626 -69.23 -10.63 -1.24
C ARG A 626 -70.38 -9.72 -1.70
N GLY A 627 -70.21 -9.03 -2.83
CA GLY A 627 -71.25 -8.17 -3.39
C GLY A 627 -72.53 -8.93 -3.74
N THR A 628 -72.40 -10.15 -4.29
CA THR A 628 -73.57 -11.02 -4.54
C THR A 628 -74.26 -11.45 -3.25
N MET A 629 -73.51 -11.83 -2.20
CA MET A 629 -74.08 -12.16 -0.89
C MET A 629 -74.78 -10.97 -0.23
N GLU A 630 -74.19 -9.78 -0.26
CA GLU A 630 -74.78 -8.55 0.29
C GLU A 630 -76.09 -8.20 -0.43
N ASN A 631 -76.15 -8.37 -1.76
CA ASN A 631 -77.39 -8.19 -2.54
C ASN A 631 -78.48 -9.20 -2.15
N VAL A 632 -78.14 -10.49 -2.00
CA VAL A 632 -79.09 -11.52 -1.59
C VAL A 632 -79.63 -11.25 -0.18
N LEU A 633 -78.76 -10.88 0.77
CA LEU A 633 -79.17 -10.54 2.14
C LEU A 633 -80.05 -9.28 2.18
N GLY A 634 -79.74 -8.28 1.35
CA GLY A 634 -80.58 -7.09 1.17
C GLY A 634 -81.99 -7.43 0.68
N GLN A 635 -82.12 -8.34 -0.29
CA GLN A 635 -83.42 -8.79 -0.80
C GLN A 635 -84.24 -9.56 0.25
N VAL A 636 -83.60 -10.39 1.08
CA VAL A 636 -84.26 -11.13 2.17
C VAL A 636 -84.76 -10.18 3.27
N SER A 637 -83.99 -9.15 3.60
CA SER A 637 -84.37 -8.11 4.58
C SER A 637 -85.62 -7.32 4.14
N VAL A 638 -85.68 -6.93 2.86
CA VAL A 638 -86.86 -6.25 2.28
C VAL A 638 -88.09 -7.16 2.30
N HIS A 639 -87.93 -8.46 2.11
CA HIS A 639 -89.02 -9.43 2.15
C HIS A 639 -89.58 -9.65 3.58
N GLN A 640 -88.74 -9.61 4.61
CA GLN A 640 -89.18 -9.68 6.02
C GLN A 640 -89.91 -8.40 6.48
N GLY A 641 -89.46 -7.22 6.03
CA GLY A 641 -90.13 -5.95 6.30
C GLY A 641 -91.54 -5.85 5.70
N ARG A 642 -91.78 -6.51 4.55
CA ARG A 642 -93.07 -6.49 3.85
C ARG A 642 -94.15 -7.38 4.49
N LYS A 643 -93.77 -8.43 5.23
CA LYS A 643 -94.73 -9.32 5.93
C LYS A 643 -95.28 -8.74 7.23
N ARG A 644 -94.63 -7.75 7.86
CA ARG A 644 -95.11 -7.13 9.10
C ARG A 644 -96.18 -6.03 8.92
N ARG A 645 -96.48 -5.60 7.69
CA ARG A 645 -97.45 -4.52 7.41
C ARG A 645 -98.83 -5.00 6.91
N ARG A 646 -99.18 -6.26 7.09
CA ARG A 646 -100.50 -6.82 6.70
C ARG A 646 -101.09 -7.71 7.79
N THR A 647 -101.36 -7.13 8.96
CA THR A 647 -102.27 -7.70 9.97
C THR A 647 -102.93 -6.57 10.74
N GLU A 648 -103.64 -5.69 10.04
CA GLU A 648 -104.79 -4.97 10.60
C GLU A 648 -106.01 -5.64 9.98
N GLY A 649 -106.84 -6.26 10.83
CA GLY A 649 -107.98 -7.09 10.44
C GLY A 649 -109.19 -6.27 10.00
N PRO A 650 -110.15 -6.89 9.30
CA PRO A 650 -111.37 -6.21 8.86
C PRO A 650 -112.36 -6.04 10.02
N ASP A 651 -113.10 -4.93 9.95
CA ASP A 651 -114.25 -4.57 10.77
C ASP A 651 -115.21 -5.76 10.95
N PHE A 652 -115.54 -6.06 12.21
CA PHE A 652 -116.77 -6.78 12.56
C PHE A 652 -117.79 -5.76 13.05
N GLN A 653 -118.89 -5.63 12.30
CA GLN A 653 -120.13 -5.02 12.76
C GLN A 653 -120.76 -5.90 13.85
N LEU A 654 -120.99 -5.33 15.03
CA LEU A 654 -122.21 -5.43 15.85
C LEU A 654 -122.13 -4.47 17.04
#